data_AF-A0A5T2C7E9-F1
#
_entry.id   AF-A0A5T2C7E9-F1
#
_cell.length_a   1.000
_cell.length_b   1.000
_cell.length_c   1.000
_cell.angle_alpha   90.00
_cell.angle_beta   90.00
_cell.angle_gamma   90.00
#
_symmetry.space_group_name_H-M   'P 1'
#
loop_
_entity.id
_entity.type
_entity.pdbx_description
1 polymer ?
#
loop_
_entity_poly.entity_id
_entity_poly.type
_entity_poly.pdbx_seq_one_letter_code
_entity_poly.pdbx_strand_id
1 'polypeptide(L)'
;MIEFLNEDRKKFKEYLIDFFHNAYNSDKLSSKDEIVNFDFLKNYGFCVKLSYGKGTISKIPWIIFIRTDTQEYKASYGIYVYCGIKRENGEIIVCIGESEDKTINYLAKNKVDDYNTQFNKKTYDYKNLNNDIDLIIDKIIENMQWFAKLPLNEIQDRNDLSKSNNKEIRNDGSEMSNKKENKNLSLNQILYGSPGTGKTYHTIDKALEILGENLESRDEKKAKFDEYVKNGQIVFTTFHQSYGYEEFVEGIKPHIDSEENSKEIKYEIKDGIFKELCEKALENRDSIKNFNFYIDKLKEKVKIDDNNPEKYFELPNTKYSIQYRNGKTFRIKFDDMSKNHKDYPVSIDNIEKLYKTSNIDEIYNSAYVRAILNYLKLQGLEDYKEKDEKVNLPYIIIIDEINRGNVSKIFGELITLIEPSKRIGESEELKVTLPYSGKKFGVPKNVYIIGTMNTADRSITSLDTALRRRFEFVEMMPNSDLLNNVFICKDVENPNEDEDYLGDDAKTEGYAEILQNILISINKRIEFLLDREKTIGHAFFMSEAVKFNKNNWIKPDEYEEDWYVLSISKLKSIFQNKIIPLLQEYFYNDYALISAVLNDNGMIEKCEKDDKYLQKIKNLDNVDSEKIIYNIASFDNKIWNDIKTYQAIYNDGENQSKNDKQ
;
A
#
# COMPACT_ATOMS: atom_id res chain seq x y z
N MET A 1 -40.06 -8.23 -8.89
CA MET A 1 -39.95 -9.32 -7.90
C MET A 1 -40.00 -10.61 -8.71
N ILE A 2 -39.05 -11.53 -8.53
CA ILE A 2 -38.99 -12.77 -9.34
C ILE A 2 -40.06 -13.71 -8.79
N GLU A 3 -41.13 -13.93 -9.53
CA GLU A 3 -42.19 -14.87 -9.17
C GLU A 3 -42.32 -15.88 -10.30
N PHE A 4 -42.02 -17.15 -10.03
CA PHE A 4 -42.18 -18.20 -11.03
C PHE A 4 -43.66 -18.44 -11.29
N LEU A 5 -44.06 -18.44 -12.55
CA LEU A 5 -45.38 -18.89 -12.97
C LEU A 5 -45.60 -20.34 -12.49
N ASN A 6 -46.84 -20.73 -12.19
CA ASN A 6 -47.15 -22.05 -11.62
C ASN A 6 -46.57 -23.23 -12.44
N GLU A 7 -46.54 -23.10 -13.78
CA GLU A 7 -45.94 -24.10 -14.66
C GLU A 7 -44.40 -24.13 -14.59
N ASP A 8 -43.76 -22.97 -14.47
CA ASP A 8 -42.30 -22.86 -14.35
C ASP A 8 -41.83 -23.36 -12.99
N ARG A 9 -42.57 -23.05 -11.91
CA ARG A 9 -42.29 -23.56 -10.56
C ARG A 9 -42.43 -25.07 -10.50
N LYS A 10 -43.43 -25.64 -11.17
CA LYS A 10 -43.61 -27.10 -11.26
C LYS A 10 -42.46 -27.77 -12.00
N LYS A 11 -42.05 -27.22 -13.15
CA LYS A 11 -40.88 -27.72 -13.89
C LYS A 11 -39.62 -27.65 -13.03
N PHE A 12 -39.37 -26.51 -12.39
CA PHE A 12 -38.20 -26.32 -11.54
C PHE A 12 -38.14 -27.31 -10.37
N LYS A 13 -39.30 -27.63 -9.77
CA LYS A 13 -39.44 -28.65 -8.73
C LYS A 13 -39.07 -30.04 -9.20
N GLU A 14 -39.60 -30.48 -10.35
CA GLU A 14 -39.27 -31.77 -10.95
C GLU A 14 -37.76 -31.88 -11.21
N TYR A 15 -37.14 -30.82 -11.74
CA TYR A 15 -35.70 -30.78 -11.98
C TYR A 15 -34.84 -30.87 -10.72
N LEU A 16 -35.17 -30.12 -9.66
CA LEU A 16 -34.39 -30.18 -8.43
C LEU A 16 -34.50 -31.56 -7.77
N ILE A 17 -35.68 -32.17 -7.78
CA ILE A 17 -35.87 -33.54 -7.27
C ILE A 17 -34.97 -34.51 -8.03
N ASP A 18 -34.97 -34.46 -9.36
CA ASP A 18 -34.10 -35.31 -10.20
C ASP A 18 -32.61 -35.05 -9.93
N PHE A 19 -32.20 -33.78 -9.78
CA PHE A 19 -30.82 -33.42 -9.46
C PHE A 19 -30.38 -34.03 -8.13
N PHE A 20 -31.15 -33.82 -7.06
CA PHE A 20 -30.86 -34.36 -5.74
C PHE A 20 -30.92 -35.88 -5.71
N HIS A 21 -31.81 -36.50 -6.48
CA HIS A 21 -31.92 -37.95 -6.59
C HIS A 21 -30.66 -38.56 -7.25
N ASN A 22 -30.27 -38.04 -8.42
CA ASN A 22 -29.08 -38.49 -9.14
C ASN A 22 -27.79 -38.25 -8.33
N ALA A 23 -27.71 -37.10 -7.67
CA ALA A 23 -26.57 -36.73 -6.85
C ALA A 23 -26.53 -37.49 -5.50
N TYR A 24 -27.61 -38.10 -5.02
CA TYR A 24 -27.61 -39.00 -3.88
C TYR A 24 -27.23 -40.44 -4.27
N ASN A 25 -27.81 -40.97 -5.36
CA ASN A 25 -27.64 -42.37 -5.77
C ASN A 25 -26.34 -42.68 -6.55
N SER A 26 -25.59 -41.66 -6.98
CA SER A 26 -24.32 -41.79 -7.74
C SER A 26 -24.45 -42.18 -9.22
N ASP A 27 -25.66 -42.32 -9.75
CA ASP A 27 -25.91 -42.90 -11.09
C ASP A 27 -25.31 -42.08 -12.26
N LYS A 28 -24.91 -40.82 -12.04
CA LYS A 28 -24.37 -39.89 -13.06
C LYS A 28 -22.99 -39.29 -12.76
N LEU A 29 -22.24 -39.79 -11.77
CA LEU A 29 -20.95 -39.19 -11.35
C LEU A 29 -19.79 -39.31 -12.37
N SER A 30 -20.02 -39.79 -13.60
CA SER A 30 -18.95 -40.11 -14.55
C SER A 30 -18.95 -39.38 -15.90
N SER A 31 -19.81 -38.37 -16.13
CA SER A 31 -19.78 -37.59 -17.38
C SER A 31 -19.44 -36.11 -17.13
N LYS A 32 -18.62 -35.52 -18.02
CA LYS A 32 -18.27 -34.09 -18.08
C LYS A 32 -19.52 -33.22 -17.94
N ASP A 33 -19.37 -32.04 -17.33
CA ASP A 33 -20.38 -30.98 -17.15
C ASP A 33 -21.52 -31.04 -18.19
N GLU A 34 -22.67 -31.62 -17.82
CA GLU A 34 -23.86 -31.56 -18.66
C GLU A 34 -24.42 -30.14 -18.55
N ILE A 35 -24.31 -29.36 -19.63
CA ILE A 35 -25.03 -28.08 -19.76
C ILE A 35 -26.52 -28.42 -19.93
N VAL A 36 -27.25 -28.52 -18.82
CA VAL A 36 -28.71 -28.63 -18.85
C VAL A 36 -29.26 -27.25 -19.15
N ASN A 37 -29.90 -27.09 -20.32
CA ASN A 37 -30.35 -25.79 -20.80
C ASN A 37 -31.68 -25.40 -20.15
N PHE A 38 -31.63 -24.64 -19.06
CA PHE A 38 -32.80 -24.07 -18.38
C PHE A 38 -33.33 -22.82 -19.11
N ASP A 39 -33.77 -22.97 -20.35
CA ASP A 39 -34.17 -21.82 -21.20
C ASP A 39 -35.30 -20.97 -20.57
N PHE A 40 -36.19 -21.56 -19.75
CA PHE A 40 -37.26 -20.81 -19.10
C PHE A 40 -36.75 -19.82 -18.05
N LEU A 41 -35.59 -20.06 -17.43
CA LEU A 41 -35.01 -19.15 -16.43
C LEU A 41 -34.47 -17.86 -17.07
N LYS A 42 -34.20 -17.86 -18.38
CA LYS A 42 -33.82 -16.65 -19.13
C LYS A 42 -34.92 -15.60 -19.09
N ASN A 43 -36.18 -16.00 -19.04
CA ASN A 43 -37.32 -15.08 -18.90
C ASN A 43 -37.29 -14.29 -17.58
N TYR A 44 -36.52 -14.77 -16.58
CA TYR A 44 -36.33 -14.12 -15.29
C TYR A 44 -34.96 -13.44 -15.17
N GLY A 45 -34.17 -13.38 -16.26
CA GLY A 45 -32.86 -12.74 -16.31
C GLY A 45 -31.69 -13.62 -15.83
N PHE A 46 -31.88 -14.94 -15.75
CA PHE A 46 -30.85 -15.88 -15.27
C PHE A 46 -30.62 -17.06 -16.21
N CYS A 47 -29.38 -17.56 -16.22
CA CYS A 47 -28.96 -18.82 -16.82
C CYS A 47 -28.41 -19.72 -15.72
N VAL A 48 -28.64 -21.03 -15.84
CA VAL A 48 -28.18 -22.00 -14.83
C VAL A 48 -27.12 -22.91 -15.41
N LYS A 49 -26.07 -23.17 -14.62
CA LYS A 49 -25.15 -24.29 -14.87
C LYS A 49 -25.18 -25.22 -13.68
N LEU A 50 -24.96 -26.50 -13.91
CA LEU A 50 -24.79 -27.47 -12.84
C LEU A 50 -23.62 -28.38 -13.18
N SER A 51 -22.95 -28.89 -12.15
CA SER A 51 -21.95 -29.94 -12.29
C SER A 51 -22.20 -31.00 -11.25
N TYR A 52 -22.03 -32.26 -11.65
CA TYR A 52 -22.02 -33.39 -10.74
C TYR A 52 -20.60 -33.70 -10.22
N GLY A 53 -19.60 -32.87 -10.59
CA GLY A 53 -18.24 -32.88 -10.04
C GLY A 53 -17.22 -33.62 -10.92
N LYS A 54 -16.43 -32.88 -11.72
CA LYS A 54 -15.04 -33.23 -12.06
C LYS A 54 -14.24 -31.98 -12.46
N GLY A 55 -13.27 -31.59 -11.63
CA GLY A 55 -12.34 -30.47 -11.86
C GLY A 55 -11.54 -30.16 -10.59
N THR A 56 -10.45 -29.37 -10.70
CA THR A 56 -9.54 -29.01 -9.59
C THR A 56 -10.23 -28.33 -8.40
N ILE A 57 -11.44 -27.77 -8.61
CA ILE A 57 -12.12 -26.93 -7.61
C ILE A 57 -13.32 -27.62 -6.91
N SER A 58 -13.88 -28.76 -7.37
CA SER A 58 -14.99 -29.38 -6.60
C SER A 58 -15.16 -30.90 -6.75
N LYS A 59 -15.12 -31.59 -5.60
CA LYS A 59 -15.50 -33.00 -5.41
C LYS A 59 -16.99 -33.18 -5.05
N ILE A 60 -17.81 -32.12 -5.17
CA ILE A 60 -19.20 -32.04 -4.64
C ILE A 60 -20.14 -31.52 -5.75
N PRO A 61 -21.33 -32.10 -5.96
CA PRO A 61 -22.33 -31.59 -6.91
C PRO A 61 -22.80 -30.17 -6.58
N TRP A 62 -23.02 -29.31 -7.59
CA TRP A 62 -23.46 -27.92 -7.41
C TRP A 62 -24.37 -27.41 -8.53
N ILE A 63 -25.13 -26.34 -8.21
CA ILE A 63 -25.95 -25.57 -9.16
C ILE A 63 -25.56 -24.08 -9.02
N ILE A 64 -25.35 -23.38 -10.12
CA ILE A 64 -25.06 -21.93 -10.14
C ILE A 64 -26.09 -21.18 -10.98
N PHE A 65 -26.55 -20.02 -10.50
CA PHE A 65 -27.49 -19.13 -11.18
C PHE A 65 -26.76 -17.84 -11.60
N ILE A 66 -26.55 -17.67 -12.90
CA ILE A 66 -25.76 -16.60 -13.51
C ILE A 66 -26.71 -15.57 -14.14
N ARG A 67 -26.51 -14.26 -13.91
CA ARG A 67 -27.33 -13.25 -14.59
C ARG A 67 -27.03 -13.22 -16.08
N THR A 68 -28.04 -13.01 -16.91
CA THR A 68 -27.85 -12.98 -18.37
C THR A 68 -27.00 -11.82 -18.84
N ASP A 69 -27.04 -10.68 -18.13
CA ASP A 69 -26.29 -9.46 -18.44
C ASP A 69 -24.80 -9.51 -18.04
N THR A 70 -24.35 -10.60 -17.41
CA THR A 70 -22.95 -10.80 -17.01
C THR A 70 -22.23 -11.89 -17.83
N GLN A 71 -22.87 -12.43 -18.88
CA GLN A 71 -22.34 -13.58 -19.64
C GLN A 71 -21.07 -13.30 -20.46
N GLU A 72 -20.82 -12.06 -20.87
CA GLU A 72 -19.68 -11.70 -21.73
C GLU A 72 -18.33 -11.65 -20.98
N TYR A 73 -18.35 -11.54 -19.66
CA TYR A 73 -17.16 -11.46 -18.81
C TYR A 73 -16.66 -12.86 -18.44
N LYS A 74 -15.90 -13.53 -19.32
CA LYS A 74 -15.44 -14.93 -19.17
C LYS A 74 -14.77 -15.25 -17.82
N ALA A 75 -15.57 -15.57 -16.81
CA ALA A 75 -15.38 -16.50 -15.69
C ALA A 75 -16.44 -16.17 -14.63
N SER A 76 -17.35 -17.10 -14.33
CA SER A 76 -17.86 -17.23 -12.95
C SER A 76 -18.68 -16.09 -12.30
N TYR A 77 -19.27 -15.14 -13.03
CA TYR A 77 -20.08 -14.06 -12.41
C TYR A 77 -21.56 -14.45 -12.22
N GLY A 78 -21.88 -15.22 -11.18
CA GLY A 78 -23.25 -15.58 -10.80
C GLY A 78 -23.41 -15.86 -9.31
N ILE A 79 -24.65 -15.89 -8.82
CA ILE A 79 -24.94 -16.42 -7.48
C ILE A 79 -24.62 -17.90 -7.51
N TYR A 80 -23.69 -18.31 -6.66
CA TYR A 80 -23.52 -19.70 -6.36
C TYR A 80 -24.57 -20.15 -5.35
N VAL A 81 -25.28 -21.23 -5.65
CA VAL A 81 -26.20 -21.88 -4.73
C VAL A 81 -25.71 -23.31 -4.58
N TYR A 82 -24.72 -23.53 -3.71
CA TYR A 82 -24.22 -24.89 -3.49
C TYR A 82 -25.28 -25.79 -2.87
N CYS A 83 -25.39 -26.99 -3.40
CA CYS A 83 -26.30 -28.01 -2.88
C CYS A 83 -25.44 -29.22 -2.48
N GLY A 84 -24.77 -29.12 -1.33
CA GLY A 84 -23.80 -30.12 -0.87
C GLY A 84 -24.43 -31.36 -0.21
N ILE A 85 -24.75 -32.40 -0.98
CA ILE A 85 -25.33 -33.63 -0.44
C ILE A 85 -24.29 -34.43 0.37
N LYS A 86 -24.55 -34.72 1.67
CA LYS A 86 -23.66 -35.56 2.51
C LYS A 86 -24.22 -36.98 2.66
N ARG A 87 -23.63 -37.92 1.91
CA ARG A 87 -24.16 -39.29 1.80
C ARG A 87 -23.97 -40.19 3.02
N GLU A 88 -23.02 -39.87 3.91
CA GLU A 88 -22.63 -40.76 5.02
C GLU A 88 -23.76 -41.07 6.03
N ASN A 89 -24.74 -40.17 6.18
CA ASN A 89 -25.85 -40.32 7.15
C ASN A 89 -27.26 -40.29 6.52
N GLY A 90 -27.38 -40.20 5.19
CA GLY A 90 -28.68 -40.07 4.52
C GLY A 90 -29.27 -38.64 4.51
N GLU A 91 -28.46 -37.62 4.78
CA GLU A 91 -28.89 -36.21 4.87
C GLU A 91 -28.46 -35.42 3.61
N ILE A 92 -29.35 -34.60 3.05
CA ILE A 92 -28.99 -33.59 2.05
C ILE A 92 -28.68 -32.29 2.77
N ILE A 93 -27.45 -31.77 2.64
CA ILE A 93 -27.15 -30.43 3.13
C ILE A 93 -27.27 -29.45 1.96
N VAL A 94 -28.22 -28.52 2.01
CA VAL A 94 -28.31 -27.46 1.00
C VAL A 94 -27.57 -26.24 1.56
N CYS A 95 -26.48 -25.83 0.90
CA CYS A 95 -25.59 -24.75 1.33
C CYS A 95 -25.65 -23.60 0.33
N ILE A 96 -26.59 -22.68 0.48
CA ILE A 96 -26.64 -21.51 -0.39
C ILE A 96 -25.50 -20.54 0.02
N GLY A 97 -24.45 -20.38 -0.80
CA GLY A 97 -23.22 -19.62 -0.47
C GLY A 97 -22.20 -19.58 -1.62
N GLU A 98 -21.03 -18.94 -1.42
CA GLU A 98 -19.97 -18.76 -2.45
C GLU A 98 -19.10 -20.00 -2.69
N SER A 99 -18.47 -20.05 -3.88
CA SER A 99 -17.35 -20.96 -4.19
C SER A 99 -16.18 -20.61 -3.31
N GLU A 100 -15.47 -21.60 -2.76
CA GLU A 100 -14.19 -21.37 -2.06
C GLU A 100 -13.05 -20.93 -3.00
N ASP A 101 -13.37 -20.48 -4.21
CA ASP A 101 -12.40 -20.07 -5.20
C ASP A 101 -11.88 -18.66 -4.87
N LYS A 102 -10.74 -18.61 -4.20
CA LYS A 102 -10.10 -17.39 -3.68
C LYS A 102 -9.60 -16.43 -4.77
N THR A 103 -9.76 -16.77 -6.04
CA THR A 103 -9.28 -16.00 -7.20
C THR A 103 -10.24 -14.87 -7.64
N ILE A 104 -11.46 -14.82 -7.11
CA ILE A 104 -12.48 -13.87 -7.56
C ILE A 104 -12.45 -12.58 -6.71
N ASN A 105 -12.22 -11.42 -7.34
CA ASN A 105 -11.93 -10.14 -6.68
C ASN A 105 -12.87 -9.01 -7.19
N TYR A 106 -14.09 -8.91 -6.66
CA TYR A 106 -15.07 -7.87 -7.05
C TYR A 106 -15.36 -6.85 -5.92
N LEU A 107 -15.79 -5.64 -6.30
CA LEU A 107 -15.99 -4.49 -5.41
C LEU A 107 -17.04 -4.71 -4.29
N ALA A 108 -18.05 -5.55 -4.53
CA ALA A 108 -19.11 -5.85 -3.57
C ALA A 108 -18.87 -7.07 -2.67
N LYS A 109 -17.65 -7.64 -2.64
CA LYS A 109 -17.33 -8.85 -1.86
C LYS A 109 -17.90 -8.79 -0.43
N ASN A 110 -17.62 -7.72 0.29
CA ASN A 110 -18.13 -7.54 1.66
C ASN A 110 -19.67 -7.48 1.76
N LYS A 111 -20.39 -6.93 0.76
CA LYS A 111 -21.87 -6.87 0.78
C LYS A 111 -22.50 -8.23 0.48
N VAL A 112 -21.88 -9.00 -0.42
CA VAL A 112 -22.29 -10.37 -0.75
C VAL A 112 -21.95 -11.30 0.40
N ASP A 113 -20.78 -11.15 1.03
CA ASP A 113 -20.37 -11.89 2.22
C ASP A 113 -21.27 -11.60 3.43
N ASP A 114 -21.62 -10.33 3.66
CA ASP A 114 -22.57 -9.91 4.71
C ASP A 114 -24.01 -10.40 4.44
N TYR A 115 -24.42 -10.51 3.18
CA TYR A 115 -25.72 -11.10 2.83
C TYR A 115 -25.69 -12.63 2.99
N ASN A 116 -24.63 -13.29 2.51
CA ASN A 116 -24.47 -14.75 2.60
C ASN A 116 -24.36 -15.24 4.04
N THR A 117 -23.70 -14.49 4.93
CA THR A 117 -23.63 -14.80 6.38
C THR A 117 -25.00 -14.73 7.07
N GLN A 118 -26.00 -14.05 6.48
CA GLN A 118 -27.37 -14.04 7.01
C GLN A 118 -28.17 -15.31 6.64
N PHE A 119 -27.70 -16.12 5.67
CA PHE A 119 -28.36 -17.37 5.26
C PHE A 119 -27.60 -18.58 5.80
N ASN A 120 -27.93 -18.97 7.04
CA ASN A 120 -27.35 -20.14 7.68
C ASN A 120 -27.53 -21.43 6.85
N LYS A 121 -26.48 -22.26 6.83
CA LYS A 121 -26.48 -23.68 6.42
C LYS A 121 -27.69 -24.41 7.00
N LYS A 122 -28.59 -24.91 6.15
CA LYS A 122 -29.73 -25.75 6.55
C LYS A 122 -29.57 -27.18 6.04
N THR A 123 -29.71 -28.13 6.95
CA THR A 123 -29.70 -29.56 6.64
C THR A 123 -31.14 -30.03 6.43
N TYR A 124 -31.37 -30.75 5.33
CA TYR A 124 -32.65 -31.37 4.99
C TYR A 124 -32.48 -32.91 4.97
N ASP A 125 -33.48 -33.65 5.44
CA ASP A 125 -33.47 -35.10 5.35
C ASP A 125 -33.85 -35.53 3.92
N TYR A 126 -33.00 -36.32 3.25
CA TYR A 126 -33.27 -36.84 1.91
C TYR A 126 -34.64 -37.54 1.82
N LYS A 127 -35.02 -38.28 2.88
CA LYS A 127 -36.27 -39.05 2.91
C LYS A 127 -37.52 -38.17 2.87
N ASN A 128 -37.40 -36.90 3.28
CA ASN A 128 -38.48 -35.92 3.30
C ASN A 128 -38.37 -34.87 2.18
N LEU A 129 -37.41 -35.01 1.26
CA LEU A 129 -37.10 -34.01 0.23
C LEU A 129 -38.34 -33.55 -0.55
N ASN A 130 -39.25 -34.45 -0.92
CA ASN A 130 -40.47 -34.09 -1.66
C ASN A 130 -41.40 -33.12 -0.89
N ASN A 131 -41.37 -33.14 0.44
CA ASN A 131 -42.14 -32.22 1.28
C ASN A 131 -41.42 -30.87 1.45
N ASP A 132 -40.08 -30.88 1.49
CA ASP A 132 -39.27 -29.69 1.76
C ASP A 132 -38.83 -28.95 0.49
N ILE A 133 -38.99 -29.55 -0.69
CA ILE A 133 -38.51 -28.99 -1.95
C ILE A 133 -39.11 -27.62 -2.28
N ASP A 134 -40.36 -27.36 -1.92
CA ASP A 134 -40.98 -26.05 -2.15
C ASP A 134 -40.32 -24.96 -1.30
N LEU A 135 -39.90 -25.28 -0.07
CA LEU A 135 -39.15 -24.38 0.81
C LEU A 135 -37.75 -24.10 0.26
N ILE A 136 -37.11 -25.10 -0.33
CA ILE A 136 -35.81 -24.94 -0.98
C ILE A 136 -35.93 -24.02 -2.20
N ILE A 137 -36.97 -24.21 -3.03
CA ILE A 137 -37.26 -23.35 -4.18
C ILE A 137 -37.49 -21.90 -3.76
N ASP A 138 -38.32 -21.68 -2.74
CA ASP A 138 -38.61 -20.32 -2.25
C ASP A 138 -37.35 -19.61 -1.77
N LYS A 139 -36.44 -20.37 -1.14
CA LYS A 139 -35.15 -19.81 -0.71
C LYS A 139 -34.24 -19.46 -1.88
N ILE A 140 -34.21 -20.27 -2.92
CA ILE A 140 -33.45 -19.98 -4.14
C ILE A 140 -33.99 -18.71 -4.80
N ILE A 141 -35.31 -18.57 -4.91
CA ILE A 141 -35.95 -17.39 -5.50
C ILE A 141 -35.63 -16.13 -4.69
N GLU A 142 -35.69 -16.18 -3.36
CA GLU A 142 -35.34 -15.05 -2.48
C GLU A 142 -33.91 -14.53 -2.75
N ASN A 143 -32.95 -15.45 -2.91
CA ASN A 143 -31.56 -15.12 -3.22
C ASN A 143 -31.41 -14.50 -4.62
N MET A 144 -32.06 -15.10 -5.62
CA MET A 144 -32.09 -14.56 -6.98
C MET A 144 -32.63 -13.12 -7.01
N GLN A 145 -33.67 -12.84 -6.22
CA GLN A 145 -34.27 -11.51 -6.13
C GLN A 145 -33.36 -10.46 -5.53
N TRP A 146 -32.58 -10.81 -4.51
CA TRP A 146 -31.63 -9.87 -3.90
C TRP A 146 -30.49 -9.56 -4.86
N PHE A 147 -29.90 -10.58 -5.47
CA PHE A 147 -28.78 -10.39 -6.40
C PHE A 147 -29.17 -9.66 -7.69
N ALA A 148 -30.41 -9.83 -8.16
CA ALA A 148 -30.94 -9.06 -9.28
C ALA A 148 -30.97 -7.54 -8.99
N LYS A 149 -30.97 -7.11 -7.73
CA LYS A 149 -30.96 -5.70 -7.33
C LYS A 149 -29.55 -5.10 -7.24
N LEU A 150 -28.48 -5.90 -7.37
CA LEU A 150 -27.12 -5.39 -7.31
C LEU A 150 -26.75 -4.63 -8.60
N PRO A 151 -26.16 -3.43 -8.49
CA PRO A 151 -25.71 -2.65 -9.64
C PRO A 151 -24.60 -3.36 -10.44
N LEU A 152 -24.65 -3.30 -11.77
CA LEU A 152 -23.66 -3.95 -12.66
C LEU A 152 -22.21 -3.49 -12.41
N ASN A 153 -22.01 -2.21 -12.13
CA ASN A 153 -20.70 -1.62 -11.82
C ASN A 153 -20.11 -2.10 -10.48
N GLU A 154 -20.92 -2.65 -9.57
CA GLU A 154 -20.46 -3.27 -8.33
C GLU A 154 -20.11 -4.77 -8.52
N ILE A 155 -20.45 -5.35 -9.67
CA ILE A 155 -20.26 -6.77 -10.04
C ILE A 155 -19.07 -6.94 -11.01
N GLN A 156 -18.45 -5.85 -11.47
CA GLN A 156 -17.29 -5.89 -12.38
C GLN A 156 -15.98 -6.19 -11.65
N ASP A 157 -15.14 -7.02 -12.29
CA ASP A 157 -13.75 -7.25 -11.91
C ASP A 157 -12.90 -6.00 -12.19
N ARG A 158 -11.94 -5.71 -11.30
CA ARG A 158 -11.00 -4.59 -11.43
C ARG A 158 -10.15 -4.69 -12.70
N ASN A 159 -9.97 -5.90 -13.23
CA ASN A 159 -9.07 -6.14 -14.36
C ASN A 159 -9.71 -5.87 -15.74
N ASP A 160 -11.04 -5.91 -15.88
CA ASP A 160 -11.72 -5.74 -17.17
C ASP A 160 -12.06 -4.28 -17.52
N LEU A 161 -11.94 -3.34 -16.58
CA LEU A 161 -11.99 -1.89 -16.85
C LEU A 161 -10.86 -1.40 -17.78
N SER A 162 -9.81 -2.21 -17.97
CA SER A 162 -8.70 -1.93 -18.88
C SER A 162 -9.02 -2.24 -20.36
N LYS A 163 -10.11 -2.98 -20.67
CA LYS A 163 -10.38 -3.48 -22.03
C LYS A 163 -11.63 -2.92 -22.71
N SER A 164 -12.51 -2.19 -22.02
CA SER A 164 -13.73 -1.62 -22.63
C SER A 164 -13.67 -0.12 -22.95
N ASN A 165 -12.57 0.59 -22.67
CA ASN A 165 -12.45 2.03 -22.95
C ASN A 165 -11.98 2.38 -24.38
N ASN A 166 -11.86 1.40 -25.26
CA ASN A 166 -11.62 1.63 -26.69
C ASN A 166 -12.85 1.28 -27.53
N LYS A 167 -13.93 2.07 -27.38
CA LYS A 167 -14.90 2.33 -28.46
C LYS A 167 -15.81 3.51 -28.12
N GLU A 168 -15.56 4.59 -28.86
CA GLU A 168 -16.46 5.70 -29.21
C GLU A 168 -17.33 6.33 -28.10
N ILE A 169 -16.90 7.49 -27.60
CA ILE A 169 -17.82 8.53 -27.14
C ILE A 169 -17.73 9.70 -28.11
N ARG A 170 -18.72 9.77 -29.01
CA ARG A 170 -19.16 11.03 -29.61
C ARG A 170 -19.86 11.85 -28.54
N ASN A 171 -19.60 13.15 -28.58
CA ASN A 171 -20.29 14.20 -27.85
C ASN A 171 -21.81 14.00 -27.81
N ASP A 172 -22.41 14.08 -26.63
CA ASP A 172 -23.44 15.08 -26.36
C ASP A 172 -23.58 15.34 -24.86
N GLY A 173 -23.77 16.61 -24.52
CA GLY A 173 -23.68 17.11 -23.16
C GLY A 173 -24.87 16.76 -22.25
N SER A 174 -24.56 16.54 -20.99
CA SER A 174 -25.31 17.13 -19.87
C SER A 174 -24.53 16.94 -18.57
N GLU A 175 -24.43 18.02 -17.81
CA GLU A 175 -23.74 18.11 -16.54
C GLU A 175 -24.29 17.09 -15.53
N MET A 176 -23.42 16.27 -14.95
CA MET A 176 -23.64 15.74 -13.61
C MET A 176 -22.31 15.62 -12.89
N SER A 177 -22.20 16.39 -11.82
CA SER A 177 -21.04 16.58 -10.95
C SER A 177 -20.35 15.28 -10.53
N ASN A 178 -19.10 15.09 -10.96
CA ASN A 178 -18.18 14.10 -10.41
C ASN A 178 -17.75 14.51 -8.98
N LYS A 179 -18.53 14.09 -7.98
CA LYS A 179 -17.99 13.90 -6.63
C LYS A 179 -17.10 12.65 -6.67
N LYS A 180 -15.78 12.86 -6.79
CA LYS A 180 -14.77 11.86 -6.44
C LYS A 180 -15.09 11.41 -5.00
N GLU A 181 -15.46 10.14 -4.82
CA GLU A 181 -15.44 9.52 -3.49
C GLU A 181 -13.99 9.52 -3.02
N ASN A 182 -13.65 10.46 -2.13
CA ASN A 182 -12.38 10.47 -1.43
C ASN A 182 -12.32 9.22 -0.54
N LYS A 183 -11.53 8.22 -0.92
CA LYS A 183 -10.96 7.29 0.07
C LYS A 183 -10.26 8.16 1.11
N ASN A 184 -10.78 8.18 2.32
CA ASN A 184 -10.25 9.00 3.41
C ASN A 184 -8.95 8.33 3.91
N LEU A 185 -7.83 8.59 3.24
CA LEU A 185 -6.51 8.07 3.62
C LEU A 185 -6.06 8.73 4.92
N SER A 186 -5.57 7.93 5.87
CA SER A 186 -5.08 8.47 7.14
C SER A 186 -3.86 9.35 6.93
N LEU A 187 -3.84 10.49 7.62
CA LEU A 187 -2.76 11.47 7.56
C LEU A 187 -1.47 10.99 8.24
N ASN A 188 -1.57 10.04 9.17
CA ASN A 188 -0.46 9.50 9.92
C ASN A 188 -0.55 7.98 9.93
N GLN A 189 0.41 7.29 9.34
CA GLN A 189 0.42 5.83 9.23
C GLN A 189 1.76 5.26 9.65
N ILE A 190 1.77 4.09 10.28
CA ILE A 190 2.97 3.31 10.56
C ILE A 190 2.78 1.92 9.96
N LEU A 191 3.62 1.58 8.99
CA LEU A 191 3.76 0.23 8.46
C LEU A 191 4.64 -0.55 9.42
N TYR A 192 4.12 -1.62 10.03
CA TYR A 192 4.88 -2.38 11.04
C TYR A 192 4.82 -3.88 10.80
N GLY A 193 5.82 -4.59 11.32
CA GLY A 193 5.91 -6.05 11.24
C GLY A 193 7.35 -6.52 11.20
N SER A 194 7.53 -7.82 11.01
CA SER A 194 8.83 -8.47 11.09
C SER A 194 9.80 -8.06 9.96
N PRO A 195 11.11 -8.31 10.10
CA PRO A 195 12.08 -7.96 9.06
C PRO A 195 11.79 -8.67 7.73
N GLY A 196 12.03 -7.96 6.62
CA GLY A 196 11.88 -8.53 5.27
C GLY A 196 10.45 -8.64 4.75
N THR A 197 9.46 -7.99 5.37
CA THR A 197 8.05 -7.99 4.89
C THR A 197 7.71 -6.88 3.90
N GLY A 198 8.73 -6.15 3.40
CA GLY A 198 8.53 -5.13 2.36
C GLY A 198 8.03 -3.76 2.84
N LYS A 199 8.06 -3.46 4.15
CA LYS A 199 7.56 -2.18 4.70
C LYS A 199 8.10 -0.94 3.98
N THR A 200 9.43 -0.80 3.91
CA THR A 200 10.09 0.32 3.20
C THR A 200 9.85 0.28 1.69
N TYR A 201 9.63 -0.90 1.11
CA TYR A 201 9.29 -1.03 -0.32
C TYR A 201 7.90 -0.44 -0.62
N HIS A 202 6.93 -0.67 0.28
CA HIS A 202 5.54 -0.24 0.16
C HIS A 202 5.31 1.24 0.54
N THR A 203 6.26 1.92 1.18
CA THR A 203 6.12 3.38 1.43
C THR A 203 6.01 4.18 0.14
N ILE A 204 6.67 3.71 -0.93
CA ILE A 204 6.55 4.30 -2.28
C ILE A 204 5.12 4.16 -2.81
N ASP A 205 4.54 2.95 -2.74
CA ASP A 205 3.16 2.73 -3.19
C ASP A 205 2.18 3.60 -2.40
N LYS A 206 2.34 3.67 -1.07
CA LYS A 206 1.51 4.49 -0.19
C LYS A 206 1.65 5.98 -0.48
N ALA A 207 2.86 6.47 -0.71
CA ALA A 207 3.10 7.86 -1.04
C ALA A 207 2.44 8.25 -2.36
N LEU A 208 2.56 7.40 -3.38
CA LEU A 208 1.93 7.62 -4.69
C LEU A 208 0.40 7.50 -4.62
N GLU A 209 -0.13 6.56 -3.83
CA GLU A 209 -1.58 6.44 -3.54
C GLU A 209 -2.13 7.74 -2.95
N ILE A 210 -1.42 8.32 -1.96
CA ILE A 210 -1.79 9.61 -1.35
C ILE A 210 -1.75 10.75 -2.37
N LEU A 211 -0.76 10.75 -3.26
CA LEU A 211 -0.64 11.74 -4.34
C LEU A 211 -1.64 11.53 -5.48
N GLY A 212 -2.42 10.43 -5.44
CA GLY A 212 -3.41 10.10 -6.46
C GLY A 212 -2.80 9.57 -7.77
N GLU A 213 -1.57 9.10 -7.73
CA GLU A 213 -0.85 8.52 -8.86
C GLU A 213 -1.21 7.03 -8.98
N ASN A 214 -1.73 6.63 -10.14
CA ASN A 214 -2.07 5.24 -10.43
C ASN A 214 -1.16 4.71 -11.55
N LEU A 215 -0.03 4.13 -11.14
CA LEU A 215 0.98 3.56 -12.02
C LEU A 215 1.05 2.05 -11.79
N GLU A 216 1.17 1.27 -12.86
CA GLU A 216 1.23 -0.20 -12.76
C GLU A 216 2.67 -0.69 -12.59
N SER A 217 3.60 -0.14 -13.38
CA SER A 217 5.00 -0.57 -13.38
C SER A 217 5.76 -0.06 -12.14
N ARG A 218 6.58 -0.95 -11.55
CA ARG A 218 7.43 -0.58 -10.42
C ARG A 218 8.46 0.48 -10.79
N ASP A 219 9.04 0.41 -11.98
CA ASP A 219 10.06 1.35 -12.42
C ASP A 219 9.47 2.74 -12.62
N GLU A 220 8.25 2.82 -13.15
CA GLU A 220 7.50 4.07 -13.27
C GLU A 220 7.15 4.65 -11.90
N LYS A 221 6.65 3.83 -10.98
CA LYS A 221 6.39 4.24 -9.60
C LYS A 221 7.66 4.81 -8.94
N LYS A 222 8.79 4.12 -9.07
CA LYS A 222 10.06 4.56 -8.48
C LYS A 222 10.53 5.88 -9.10
N ALA A 223 10.49 6.00 -10.42
CA ALA A 223 10.86 7.23 -11.12
C ALA A 223 9.97 8.41 -10.70
N LYS A 224 8.65 8.19 -10.60
CA LYS A 224 7.69 9.22 -10.18
C LYS A 224 7.91 9.63 -8.72
N PHE A 225 8.15 8.67 -7.85
CA PHE A 225 8.52 8.93 -6.45
C PHE A 225 9.78 9.78 -6.34
N ASP A 226 10.83 9.46 -7.11
CA ASP A 226 12.09 10.21 -7.11
C ASP A 226 11.91 11.65 -7.64
N GLU A 227 11.01 11.86 -8.60
CA GLU A 227 10.58 13.19 -9.04
C GLU A 227 10.00 14.01 -7.87
N TYR A 228 9.07 13.43 -7.11
CA TYR A 228 8.47 14.08 -5.95
C TYR A 228 9.46 14.37 -4.82
N VAL A 229 10.43 13.47 -4.61
CA VAL A 229 11.53 13.68 -3.66
C VAL A 229 12.40 14.86 -4.10
N LYS A 230 12.79 14.89 -5.38
CA LYS A 230 13.59 15.99 -5.97
C LYS A 230 12.86 17.34 -5.87
N ASN A 231 11.55 17.34 -6.05
CA ASN A 231 10.71 18.53 -5.92
C ASN A 231 10.44 18.93 -4.45
N GLY A 232 10.89 18.12 -3.49
CA GLY A 232 10.69 18.36 -2.06
C GLY A 232 9.25 18.22 -1.59
N GLN A 233 8.39 17.52 -2.37
CA GLN A 233 7.03 17.16 -1.96
C GLN A 233 7.03 15.89 -1.10
N ILE A 234 7.98 14.99 -1.35
CA ILE A 234 8.27 13.85 -0.47
C ILE A 234 9.63 14.09 0.19
N VAL A 235 9.71 13.89 1.49
CA VAL A 235 10.97 13.86 2.24
C VAL A 235 11.13 12.48 2.85
N PHE A 236 12.26 11.83 2.61
CA PHE A 236 12.59 10.54 3.21
C PHE A 236 13.67 10.73 4.26
N THR A 237 13.48 10.17 5.45
CA THR A 237 14.45 10.19 6.55
C THR A 237 14.42 8.86 7.30
N THR A 238 15.47 8.60 8.09
CA THR A 238 15.58 7.39 8.92
C THR A 238 15.92 7.82 10.33
N PHE A 239 15.17 7.33 11.32
CA PHE A 239 15.48 7.61 12.72
C PHE A 239 16.57 6.69 13.25
N HIS A 240 17.43 7.26 14.09
CA HIS A 240 18.47 6.56 14.83
C HIS A 240 18.55 7.11 16.25
N GLN A 241 19.26 6.43 17.15
CA GLN A 241 19.30 6.77 18.57
C GLN A 241 19.75 8.22 18.85
N SER A 242 20.66 8.74 18.03
CA SER A 242 21.15 10.12 18.13
C SER A 242 20.30 11.17 17.41
N TYR A 243 19.23 10.77 16.70
CA TYR A 243 18.39 11.69 15.93
C TYR A 243 17.49 12.46 16.89
N GLY A 244 17.43 13.78 16.77
CA GLY A 244 16.81 14.65 17.75
C GLY A 244 15.83 15.67 17.17
N TYR A 245 15.34 16.51 18.07
CA TYR A 245 14.47 17.65 17.73
C TYR A 245 15.16 18.65 16.80
N GLU A 246 16.48 18.86 16.99
CA GLU A 246 17.27 19.85 16.26
C GLU A 246 17.42 19.54 14.77
N GLU A 247 17.42 18.27 14.39
CA GLU A 247 17.42 17.83 12.99
C GLU A 247 16.01 17.80 12.37
N PHE A 248 14.99 17.56 13.18
CA PHE A 248 13.63 17.32 12.71
C PHE A 248 12.79 18.60 12.62
N VAL A 249 12.87 19.45 13.65
CA VAL A 249 12.01 20.64 13.79
C VAL A 249 12.80 21.93 13.61
N GLU A 250 13.71 22.25 14.53
CA GLU A 250 14.65 23.37 14.41
C GLU A 250 15.76 23.23 15.45
N GLY A 251 16.96 23.70 15.11
CA GLY A 251 18.12 23.62 15.99
C GLY A 251 19.12 24.73 15.74
N ILE A 252 19.97 24.98 16.73
CA ILE A 252 21.04 25.98 16.63
C ILE A 252 22.25 25.33 15.97
N LYS A 253 22.73 25.90 14.86
CA LYS A 253 23.92 25.44 14.15
C LYS A 253 24.99 26.54 14.09
N PRO A 254 26.27 26.20 14.26
CA PRO A 254 27.35 27.18 14.09
C PRO A 254 27.50 27.56 12.62
N HIS A 255 27.63 28.85 12.36
CA HIS A 255 27.95 29.45 11.07
C HIS A 255 29.30 30.17 11.19
N ILE A 256 30.21 29.90 10.25
CA ILE A 256 31.51 30.56 10.16
C ILE A 256 31.44 31.48 8.95
N ASP A 257 31.50 32.80 9.18
CA ASP A 257 31.60 33.77 8.09
C ASP A 257 32.92 33.54 7.34
N SER A 258 32.83 33.28 6.04
CA SER A 258 34.00 33.07 5.17
C SER A 258 34.65 34.38 4.71
N GLU A 259 34.08 35.53 5.06
CA GLU A 259 34.61 36.84 4.72
C GLU A 259 35.13 37.56 5.98
N GLU A 260 36.42 37.91 5.93
CA GLU A 260 37.24 38.63 6.91
C GLU A 260 37.82 37.84 8.10
N ASN A 261 39.01 38.27 8.51
CA ASN A 261 39.96 37.63 9.46
C ASN A 261 39.45 37.47 10.91
N SER A 262 38.14 37.46 11.15
CA SER A 262 37.52 37.14 12.44
C SER A 262 36.99 35.70 12.42
N LYS A 263 37.67 34.79 13.12
CA LYS A 263 37.15 33.45 13.45
C LYS A 263 36.02 33.51 14.50
N GLU A 264 35.02 34.37 14.31
CA GLU A 264 33.87 34.42 15.21
C GLU A 264 32.83 33.38 14.77
N ILE A 265 32.56 32.42 15.65
CA ILE A 265 31.50 31.43 15.45
C ILE A 265 30.17 32.12 15.77
N LYS A 266 29.33 32.33 14.76
CA LYS A 266 27.94 32.76 14.94
C LYS A 266 27.06 31.54 15.09
N TYR A 267 25.96 31.67 15.83
CA TYR A 267 24.98 30.62 16.01
C TYR A 267 23.70 31.03 15.32
N GLU A 268 23.25 30.21 14.36
CA GLU A 268 22.03 30.46 13.60
C GLU A 268 21.03 29.35 13.84
N ILE A 269 19.75 29.73 13.90
CA ILE A 269 18.67 28.77 14.00
C ILE A 269 18.40 28.25 12.59
N LYS A 270 18.55 26.95 12.41
CA LYS A 270 18.25 26.26 11.16
C LYS A 270 17.01 25.41 11.33
N ASP A 271 16.13 25.46 10.32
CA ASP A 271 14.94 24.64 10.27
C ASP A 271 15.30 23.17 10.04
N GLY A 272 14.56 22.29 10.68
CA GLY A 272 14.66 20.84 10.52
C GLY A 272 13.78 20.35 9.38
N ILE A 273 14.00 19.11 8.96
CA ILE A 273 13.39 18.54 7.75
C ILE A 273 11.85 18.56 7.76
N PHE A 274 11.22 18.39 8.92
CA PHE A 274 9.77 18.36 9.03
C PHE A 274 9.18 19.77 9.00
N LYS A 275 9.87 20.73 9.62
CA LYS A 275 9.48 22.14 9.56
C LYS A 275 9.58 22.68 8.14
N GLU A 276 10.70 22.43 7.44
CA GLU A 276 10.87 22.80 6.04
C GLU A 276 9.77 22.23 5.14
N LEU A 277 9.41 20.95 5.33
CA LEU A 277 8.31 20.31 4.59
C LEU A 277 6.96 21.00 4.88
N CYS A 278 6.66 21.29 6.15
CA CYS A 278 5.42 21.97 6.54
C CYS A 278 5.34 23.39 5.95
N GLU A 279 6.44 24.14 5.95
CA GLU A 279 6.48 25.47 5.35
C GLU A 279 6.25 25.43 3.84
N LYS A 280 6.88 24.49 3.13
CA LYS A 280 6.62 24.24 1.70
C LYS A 280 5.17 23.85 1.43
N ALA A 281 4.58 23.00 2.28
CA ALA A 281 3.19 22.60 2.18
C ALA A 281 2.22 23.79 2.34
N LEU A 282 2.57 24.77 3.17
CA LEU A 282 1.83 26.03 3.30
C LEU A 282 2.08 27.00 2.14
N GLU A 283 3.26 26.99 1.52
CA GLU A 283 3.58 27.81 0.35
C GLU A 283 2.79 27.42 -0.89
N ASN A 284 2.56 26.12 -1.09
CA ASN A 284 1.81 25.63 -2.26
C ASN A 284 0.30 25.90 -2.19
N ARG A 285 -0.17 26.47 -1.06
CA ARG A 285 -1.55 26.85 -0.81
C ARG A 285 -1.97 28.15 -1.52
N ASP A 286 -1.01 28.99 -1.96
CA ASP A 286 -1.32 30.37 -2.37
C ASP A 286 -0.46 30.88 -3.54
N SER A 287 -1.07 31.07 -4.73
CA SER A 287 -0.54 31.97 -5.77
C SER A 287 -0.41 33.43 -5.28
N ILE A 288 -1.08 33.74 -4.16
CA ILE A 288 -1.00 35.01 -3.44
C ILE A 288 0.39 35.23 -2.82
N LYS A 289 1.18 34.19 -2.50
CA LYS A 289 2.57 34.41 -2.01
C LYS A 289 3.48 34.99 -3.08
N ASN A 290 3.34 34.56 -4.33
CA ASN A 290 4.09 35.12 -5.45
C ASN A 290 3.69 36.60 -5.67
N PHE A 291 2.38 36.88 -5.66
CA PHE A 291 1.86 38.25 -5.70
C PHE A 291 2.42 39.12 -4.56
N ASN A 292 2.38 38.64 -3.31
CA ASN A 292 2.89 39.34 -2.13
C ASN A 292 4.40 39.61 -2.22
N PHE A 293 5.19 38.66 -2.72
CA PHE A 293 6.62 38.84 -2.94
C PHE A 293 6.92 40.02 -3.89
N TYR A 294 6.21 40.09 -5.02
CA TYR A 294 6.36 41.19 -5.97
C TYR A 294 5.83 42.53 -5.42
N ILE A 295 4.76 42.51 -4.63
CA ILE A 295 4.24 43.68 -3.91
C ILE A 295 5.25 44.19 -2.88
N ASP A 296 5.87 43.32 -2.09
CA ASP A 296 6.84 43.70 -1.07
C ASP A 296 8.15 44.22 -1.71
N LYS A 297 8.60 43.63 -2.81
CA LYS A 297 9.68 44.19 -3.65
C LYS A 297 9.34 45.60 -4.15
N LEU A 298 8.11 45.84 -4.61
CA LEU A 298 7.67 47.16 -5.04
C LEU A 298 7.64 48.15 -3.86
N LYS A 299 7.12 47.76 -2.69
CA LYS A 299 7.11 48.59 -1.48
C LYS A 299 8.51 49.04 -1.10
N GLU A 300 9.48 48.13 -1.06
CA GLU A 300 10.88 48.46 -0.74
C GLU A 300 11.49 49.36 -1.81
N LYS A 301 11.19 49.11 -3.10
CA LYS A 301 11.70 49.93 -4.20
C LYS A 301 11.21 51.39 -4.15
N VAL A 302 9.96 51.61 -3.77
CA VAL A 302 9.27 52.92 -3.79
C VAL A 302 9.06 53.54 -2.39
N LYS A 303 9.73 52.97 -1.40
CA LYS A 303 9.79 53.50 -0.04
C LYS A 303 10.42 54.90 -0.08
N ILE A 304 9.81 55.85 0.62
CA ILE A 304 10.36 57.20 0.71
C ILE A 304 11.68 57.16 1.48
N ASP A 305 12.72 57.73 0.87
CA ASP A 305 14.04 57.97 1.45
C ASP A 305 14.34 59.47 1.35
N ASP A 306 14.97 60.04 2.38
CA ASP A 306 15.25 61.48 2.51
C ASP A 306 16.15 62.01 1.38
N ASN A 307 16.90 61.13 0.70
CA ASN A 307 17.78 61.48 -0.42
C ASN A 307 17.14 61.34 -1.82
N ASN A 308 15.96 60.70 -1.95
CA ASN A 308 15.32 60.49 -3.24
C ASN A 308 13.78 60.36 -3.11
N PRO A 309 13.07 61.50 -2.95
CA PRO A 309 11.67 61.49 -2.53
C PRO A 309 10.70 60.97 -3.61
N GLU A 310 11.08 60.93 -4.89
CA GLU A 310 10.20 60.54 -6.00
C GLU A 310 10.93 59.64 -7.02
N LYS A 311 10.57 58.34 -7.06
CA LYS A 311 11.04 57.42 -8.11
C LYS A 311 10.00 57.32 -9.22
N TYR A 312 10.40 57.73 -10.42
CA TYR A 312 9.56 57.78 -11.61
C TYR A 312 9.48 56.42 -12.30
N PHE A 313 8.28 56.08 -12.77
CA PHE A 313 8.01 54.92 -13.61
C PHE A 313 7.49 55.42 -14.96
N GLU A 314 8.09 54.94 -16.06
CA GLU A 314 7.70 55.35 -17.41
C GLU A 314 6.67 54.36 -17.98
N LEU A 315 5.51 54.89 -18.38
CA LEU A 315 4.58 54.24 -19.32
C LEU A 315 4.78 54.87 -20.71
N PRO A 316 4.33 54.22 -21.80
CA PRO A 316 4.61 54.66 -23.18
C PRO A 316 4.28 56.12 -23.49
N ASN A 317 3.34 56.76 -22.78
CA ASN A 317 2.84 58.11 -23.09
C ASN A 317 2.79 59.10 -21.89
N THR A 318 3.21 58.72 -20.68
CA THR A 318 3.13 59.58 -19.47
C THR A 318 4.17 59.20 -18.41
N LYS A 319 4.76 60.18 -17.74
CA LYS A 319 5.60 59.98 -16.53
C LYS A 319 4.76 60.11 -15.26
N TYR A 320 4.85 59.12 -14.39
CA TYR A 320 4.23 59.16 -13.07
C TYR A 320 5.22 58.66 -12.00
N SER A 321 5.09 59.15 -10.78
CA SER A 321 5.87 58.65 -9.63
C SER A 321 4.97 57.80 -8.73
N ILE A 322 5.52 56.68 -8.25
CA ILE A 322 4.87 55.84 -7.22
C ILE A 322 5.60 56.06 -5.91
N GLN A 323 4.86 56.29 -4.84
CA GLN A 323 5.37 56.41 -3.48
C GLN A 323 4.68 55.42 -2.55
N TYR A 324 5.45 54.84 -1.63
CA TYR A 324 4.94 54.02 -0.53
C TYR A 324 5.50 54.57 0.79
N ARG A 325 4.58 54.96 1.70
CA ARG A 325 4.93 55.43 3.05
C ARG A 325 4.84 54.30 4.05
N ASN A 326 3.63 53.79 4.25
CA ASN A 326 3.31 52.66 5.12
C ASN A 326 1.86 52.20 4.87
N GLY A 327 1.50 51.00 5.32
CA GLY A 327 0.12 50.47 5.24
C GLY A 327 -0.23 49.77 3.93
N LYS A 328 -1.47 49.93 3.45
CA LYS A 328 -2.02 49.17 2.32
C LYS A 328 -2.21 49.99 1.03
N THR A 329 -1.54 51.13 0.89
CA THR A 329 -1.85 52.08 -0.20
C THR A 329 -0.59 52.66 -0.82
N PHE A 330 -0.47 52.52 -2.14
CA PHE A 330 0.48 53.27 -2.96
C PHE A 330 -0.12 54.64 -3.34
N ARG A 331 0.72 55.65 -3.52
CA ARG A 331 0.32 56.98 -4.01
C ARG A 331 0.94 57.24 -5.38
N ILE A 332 0.12 57.60 -6.35
CA ILE A 332 0.56 57.96 -7.71
C ILE A 332 0.47 59.46 -7.91
N LYS A 333 1.52 60.08 -8.46
CA LYS A 333 1.53 61.49 -8.89
C LYS A 333 1.90 61.63 -10.36
N PHE A 334 1.36 62.65 -11.02
CA PHE A 334 1.67 63.02 -12.40
C PHE A 334 2.48 64.31 -12.44
N ASP A 335 3.42 64.38 -13.37
CA ASP A 335 4.37 65.49 -13.52
C ASP A 335 3.79 66.67 -14.33
N ASP A 336 2.49 66.64 -14.66
CA ASP A 336 1.88 67.63 -15.55
C ASP A 336 1.52 68.91 -14.77
N MET A 337 2.37 69.92 -14.95
CA MET A 337 2.50 71.20 -14.23
C MET A 337 1.30 72.17 -14.33
N SER A 338 0.06 71.72 -14.47
CA SER A 338 -1.08 72.65 -14.69
C SER A 338 -2.36 72.46 -13.88
N LYS A 339 -2.53 71.42 -13.04
CA LYS A 339 -3.73 71.31 -12.17
C LYS A 339 -3.38 70.61 -10.86
N ASN A 340 -3.65 71.28 -9.73
CA ASN A 340 -3.69 70.79 -8.34
C ASN A 340 -2.97 69.45 -8.08
N HIS A 341 -1.90 69.46 -7.26
CA HIS A 341 -1.19 68.28 -6.74
C HIS A 341 -2.12 67.24 -6.09
N LYS A 342 -2.86 66.49 -6.89
CA LYS A 342 -3.73 65.40 -6.45
C LYS A 342 -2.91 64.13 -6.54
N ASP A 343 -2.66 63.54 -5.39
CA ASP A 343 -2.13 62.20 -5.28
C ASP A 343 -3.29 61.20 -5.41
N TYR A 344 -3.10 60.18 -6.24
CA TYR A 344 -4.12 59.18 -6.48
C TYR A 344 -3.80 57.93 -5.64
N PRO A 345 -4.64 57.58 -4.64
CA PRO A 345 -4.41 56.39 -3.83
C PRO A 345 -4.75 55.13 -4.62
N VAL A 346 -3.87 54.14 -4.52
CA VAL A 346 -4.06 52.80 -5.09
C VAL A 346 -3.93 51.77 -3.96
N SER A 347 -5.05 51.14 -3.59
CA SER A 347 -5.07 50.09 -2.57
C SER A 347 -4.42 48.81 -3.09
N ILE A 348 -3.59 48.16 -2.26
CA ILE A 348 -3.05 46.82 -2.55
C ILE A 348 -4.19 45.82 -2.73
N ASP A 349 -5.25 45.93 -1.93
CA ASP A 349 -6.42 45.05 -2.02
C ASP A 349 -7.12 45.21 -3.39
N ASN A 350 -7.09 46.41 -4.00
CA ASN A 350 -7.62 46.64 -5.36
C ASN A 350 -6.70 46.04 -6.45
N ILE A 351 -5.38 46.09 -6.25
CA ILE A 351 -4.41 45.44 -7.15
C ILE A 351 -4.61 43.92 -7.09
N GLU A 352 -4.80 43.36 -5.90
CA GLU A 352 -5.12 41.95 -5.70
C GLU A 352 -6.46 41.57 -6.35
N LYS A 353 -7.52 42.38 -6.14
CA LYS A 353 -8.83 42.19 -6.78
C LYS A 353 -8.70 42.15 -8.31
N LEU A 354 -7.97 43.10 -8.90
CA LEU A 354 -7.74 43.15 -10.35
C LEU A 354 -6.89 41.96 -10.84
N TYR A 355 -5.88 41.56 -10.06
CA TYR A 355 -5.03 40.40 -10.37
C TYR A 355 -5.85 39.11 -10.41
N LYS A 356 -6.75 38.90 -9.43
CA LYS A 356 -7.57 37.69 -9.32
C LYS A 356 -8.71 37.62 -10.35
N THR A 357 -9.47 38.70 -10.47
CA THR A 357 -10.75 38.66 -11.20
C THR A 357 -10.66 39.14 -12.64
N SER A 358 -9.56 39.81 -13.01
CA SER A 358 -9.45 40.60 -14.25
C SER A 358 -10.57 41.64 -14.44
N ASN A 359 -11.43 41.86 -13.44
CA ASN A 359 -12.55 42.78 -13.48
C ASN A 359 -12.14 44.15 -12.92
N ILE A 360 -12.61 45.20 -13.59
CA ILE A 360 -12.37 46.61 -13.26
C ILE A 360 -13.54 47.22 -12.48
N ASP A 361 -14.69 46.55 -12.45
CA ASP A 361 -15.89 47.03 -11.77
C ASP A 361 -15.64 47.27 -10.27
N GLU A 362 -16.12 48.42 -9.79
CA GLU A 362 -15.95 48.90 -8.40
C GLU A 362 -14.50 49.13 -7.96
N ILE A 363 -13.53 49.10 -8.88
CA ILE A 363 -12.14 49.44 -8.56
C ILE A 363 -11.94 50.95 -8.69
N TYR A 364 -11.87 51.63 -7.55
CA TYR A 364 -11.44 53.03 -7.49
C TYR A 364 -10.03 53.16 -8.06
N ASN A 365 -9.81 54.15 -8.94
CA ASN A 365 -8.53 54.40 -9.60
C ASN A 365 -8.04 53.21 -10.47
N SER A 366 -8.94 52.49 -11.13
CA SER A 366 -8.65 51.27 -11.89
C SER A 366 -7.54 51.40 -12.95
N ALA A 367 -7.43 52.55 -13.64
CA ALA A 367 -6.35 52.80 -14.59
C ALA A 367 -4.95 52.71 -13.93
N TYR A 368 -4.84 53.19 -12.69
CA TYR A 368 -3.62 53.20 -11.89
C TYR A 368 -3.33 51.85 -11.25
N VAL A 369 -4.38 51.17 -10.79
CA VAL A 369 -4.31 49.77 -10.34
C VAL A 369 -3.78 48.87 -11.46
N ARG A 370 -4.27 49.06 -12.69
CA ARG A 370 -3.82 48.32 -13.88
C ARG A 370 -2.37 48.65 -14.25
N ALA A 371 -1.95 49.91 -14.14
CA ALA A 371 -0.57 50.31 -14.38
C ALA A 371 0.41 49.60 -13.44
N ILE A 372 0.12 49.57 -12.14
CA ILE A 372 0.95 48.87 -11.16
C ILE A 372 0.96 47.37 -11.45
N LEU A 373 -0.20 46.75 -11.72
CA LEU A 373 -0.26 45.32 -12.02
C LEU A 373 0.56 44.96 -13.27
N ASN A 374 0.48 45.75 -14.34
CA ASN A 374 1.29 45.55 -15.55
C ASN A 374 2.78 45.68 -15.26
N TYR A 375 3.19 46.63 -14.42
CA TYR A 375 4.58 46.74 -13.98
C TYR A 375 5.03 45.46 -13.27
N LEU A 376 4.23 44.92 -12.33
CA LEU A 376 4.57 43.67 -11.64
C LEU A 376 4.72 42.51 -12.63
N LYS A 377 3.84 42.40 -13.63
CA LYS A 377 3.95 41.39 -14.70
C LYS A 377 5.25 41.52 -15.50
N LEU A 378 5.66 42.75 -15.84
CA LEU A 378 6.95 43.01 -16.49
C LEU A 378 8.16 42.62 -15.63
N GLN A 379 8.02 42.59 -14.29
CA GLN A 379 9.08 42.10 -13.39
C GLN A 379 9.08 40.56 -13.23
N GLY A 380 8.18 39.85 -13.91
CA GLY A 380 8.08 38.39 -13.87
C GLY A 380 6.90 37.85 -13.05
N LEU A 381 5.97 38.69 -12.59
CA LEU A 381 4.72 38.19 -11.99
C LEU A 381 3.90 37.47 -13.07
N GLU A 382 3.72 36.16 -12.91
CA GLU A 382 2.90 35.35 -13.80
C GLU A 382 1.41 35.70 -13.68
N ASP A 383 0.64 35.40 -14.74
CA ASP A 383 -0.81 35.58 -14.73
C ASP A 383 -1.48 34.79 -13.61
N TYR A 384 -2.50 35.38 -13.01
CA TYR A 384 -3.28 34.70 -11.97
C TYR A 384 -3.95 33.48 -12.59
N LYS A 385 -3.54 32.31 -12.13
CA LYS A 385 -4.26 31.07 -12.33
C LYS A 385 -5.10 30.88 -11.08
N GLU A 386 -6.41 30.98 -11.22
CA GLU A 386 -7.36 30.50 -10.23
C GLU A 386 -7.09 28.99 -10.11
N LYS A 387 -6.27 28.59 -9.14
CA LYS A 387 -6.16 27.18 -8.81
C LYS A 387 -7.54 26.82 -8.25
N ASP A 388 -8.25 25.92 -8.93
CA ASP A 388 -9.42 25.24 -8.37
C ASP A 388 -9.16 24.97 -6.88
N GLU A 389 -10.17 25.09 -6.01
CA GLU A 389 -10.10 24.70 -4.58
C GLU A 389 -9.58 23.26 -4.33
N LYS A 390 -9.28 22.51 -5.40
CA LYS A 390 -8.77 21.13 -5.44
C LYS A 390 -7.25 20.94 -5.43
N VAL A 391 -6.40 21.92 -5.13
CA VAL A 391 -4.94 21.69 -5.12
C VAL A 391 -4.31 22.02 -3.76
N ASN A 392 -4.90 21.49 -2.70
CA ASN A 392 -4.21 21.25 -1.42
C ASN A 392 -3.30 20.01 -1.59
N LEU A 393 -2.25 20.14 -2.42
CA LEU A 393 -1.40 19.00 -2.81
C LEU A 393 -0.82 18.32 -1.57
N PRO A 394 -0.88 16.98 -1.49
CA PRO A 394 -0.24 16.25 -0.42
C PRO A 394 1.27 16.50 -0.40
N TYR A 395 1.81 16.66 0.81
CA TYR A 395 3.23 16.64 1.11
C TYR A 395 3.47 15.49 2.07
N ILE A 396 4.52 14.70 1.87
CA ILE A 396 4.69 13.45 2.59
C ILE A 396 6.07 13.42 3.23
N ILE A 397 6.13 13.09 4.51
CA ILE A 397 7.37 12.67 5.16
C ILE A 397 7.33 11.16 5.41
N ILE A 398 8.36 10.47 4.95
CA ILE A 398 8.58 9.05 5.21
C ILE A 398 9.68 8.94 6.26
N ILE A 399 9.38 8.29 7.38
CA ILE A 399 10.26 8.09 8.51
C ILE A 399 10.53 6.59 8.64
N ASP A 400 11.64 6.15 8.07
CA ASP A 400 12.08 4.76 8.17
C ASP A 400 12.61 4.48 9.59
N GLU A 401 12.35 3.28 10.10
CA GLU A 401 12.79 2.85 11.44
C GLU A 401 12.37 3.81 12.56
N ILE A 402 11.11 4.27 12.54
CA ILE A 402 10.60 5.32 13.43
C ILE A 402 10.83 5.04 14.91
N ASN A 403 10.88 3.77 15.30
CA ASN A 403 11.03 3.32 16.69
C ASN A 403 12.50 3.24 17.16
N ARG A 404 13.49 3.40 16.27
CA ARG A 404 14.92 3.45 16.63
C ARG A 404 15.35 4.78 17.22
N GLY A 405 14.53 5.83 17.08
CA GLY A 405 14.68 7.11 17.75
C GLY A 405 13.71 7.28 18.92
N ASN A 406 14.02 8.20 19.84
CA ASN A 406 13.06 8.61 20.86
C ASN A 406 12.04 9.56 20.21
N VAL A 407 10.96 8.99 19.66
CA VAL A 407 9.94 9.73 18.89
C VAL A 407 9.34 10.89 19.69
N SER A 408 9.09 10.71 21.00
CA SER A 408 8.56 11.78 21.85
C SER A 408 9.53 12.96 21.95
N LYS A 409 10.84 12.69 22.06
CA LYS A 409 11.88 13.74 22.06
C LYS A 409 12.04 14.40 20.69
N ILE A 410 11.95 13.63 19.61
CA ILE A 410 12.11 14.14 18.24
C ILE A 410 10.95 15.05 17.84
N PHE A 411 9.71 14.65 18.10
CA PHE A 411 8.53 15.46 17.79
C PHE A 411 8.32 16.61 18.80
N GLY A 412 8.79 16.48 20.04
CA GLY A 412 8.63 17.50 21.07
C GLY A 412 7.16 17.93 21.23
N GLU A 413 6.91 19.23 21.17
CA GLU A 413 5.58 19.83 21.26
C GLU A 413 4.68 19.54 20.04
N LEU A 414 5.26 19.10 18.91
CA LEU A 414 4.51 18.81 17.68
C LEU A 414 3.65 17.56 17.78
N ILE A 415 3.88 16.72 18.80
CA ILE A 415 3.10 15.51 19.05
C ILE A 415 1.59 15.78 19.11
N THR A 416 1.17 16.95 19.56
CA THR A 416 -0.25 17.34 19.57
C THR A 416 -0.72 17.88 18.21
N LEU A 417 0.17 18.52 17.47
CA LEU A 417 -0.13 19.16 16.19
C LEU A 417 -0.30 18.18 15.03
N ILE A 418 0.28 16.98 15.13
CA ILE A 418 0.11 15.94 14.11
C ILE A 418 -1.30 15.32 14.12
N GLU A 419 -2.09 15.54 15.16
CA GLU A 419 -3.47 15.07 15.26
C GLU A 419 -4.36 15.74 14.19
N PRO A 420 -5.13 14.99 13.38
CA PRO A 420 -5.85 15.52 12.23
C PRO A 420 -6.62 16.82 12.52
N SER A 421 -7.44 16.85 13.57
CA SER A 421 -8.26 18.02 13.90
C SER A 421 -7.47 19.26 14.33
N LYS A 422 -6.22 19.09 14.81
CA LYS A 422 -5.38 20.17 15.34
C LYS A 422 -4.50 20.83 14.28
N ARG A 423 -4.57 20.35 13.03
CA ARG A 423 -3.77 20.84 11.91
C ARG A 423 -4.26 22.17 11.36
N ILE A 424 -3.36 22.87 10.68
CA ILE A 424 -3.69 24.13 10.01
C ILE A 424 -4.70 23.87 8.89
N GLY A 425 -5.81 24.62 8.93
CA GLY A 425 -6.93 24.50 8.00
C GLY A 425 -8.05 23.55 8.42
N GLU A 426 -8.02 23.03 9.65
CA GLU A 426 -9.10 22.29 10.30
C GLU A 426 -9.84 23.15 11.34
N SER A 427 -11.00 22.68 11.80
CA SER A 427 -11.89 23.42 12.72
C SER A 427 -11.26 23.70 14.08
N GLU A 428 -10.38 22.81 14.55
CA GLU A 428 -9.74 22.84 15.85
C GLU A 428 -8.24 23.17 15.74
N GLU A 429 -7.85 23.94 14.71
CA GLU A 429 -6.47 24.33 14.40
C GLU A 429 -5.71 24.82 15.65
N LEU A 430 -4.51 24.26 15.87
CA LEU A 430 -3.60 24.64 16.94
C LEU A 430 -2.25 25.09 16.37
N LYS A 431 -1.64 26.07 17.04
CA LYS A 431 -0.25 26.49 16.79
C LYS A 431 0.50 26.56 18.11
N VAL A 432 1.77 26.18 18.09
CA VAL A 432 2.70 26.27 19.22
C VAL A 432 3.76 27.32 18.92
N THR A 433 4.40 27.85 19.96
CA THR A 433 5.58 28.70 19.82
C THR A 433 6.82 27.82 19.94
N LEU A 434 7.66 27.79 18.90
CA LEU A 434 8.86 26.96 18.89
C LEU A 434 9.93 27.54 19.84
N PRO A 435 10.69 26.69 20.56
CA PRO A 435 11.56 27.12 21.65
C PRO A 435 12.83 27.85 21.21
N TYR A 436 13.38 27.53 20.03
CA TYR A 436 14.62 28.16 19.57
C TYR A 436 14.31 29.47 18.84
N SER A 437 13.39 29.44 17.87
CA SER A 437 13.07 30.60 17.02
C SER A 437 12.06 31.58 17.61
N GLY A 438 11.25 31.14 18.59
CA GLY A 438 10.12 31.91 19.11
C GLY A 438 9.00 32.13 18.09
N LYS A 439 9.06 31.49 16.91
CA LYS A 439 8.04 31.62 15.87
C LYS A 439 6.84 30.71 16.17
N LYS A 440 5.65 31.13 15.73
CA LYS A 440 4.46 30.26 15.75
C LYS A 440 4.54 29.22 14.64
N PHE A 441 4.25 27.97 14.97
CA PHE A 441 4.28 26.84 14.05
C PHE A 441 3.04 25.96 14.22
N GLY A 442 2.58 25.37 13.13
CA GLY A 442 1.49 24.39 13.11
C GLY A 442 1.66 23.44 11.92
N VAL A 443 1.15 22.22 12.04
CA VAL A 443 1.26 21.19 10.97
C VAL A 443 0.12 21.38 9.97
N PRO A 444 0.38 21.50 8.66
CA PRO A 444 -0.68 21.66 7.65
C PRO A 444 -1.51 20.39 7.44
N LYS A 445 -2.79 20.56 7.11
CA LYS A 445 -3.69 19.42 6.87
C LYS A 445 -3.33 18.55 5.65
N ASN A 446 -2.54 19.06 4.71
CA ASN A 446 -2.01 18.33 3.56
C ASN A 446 -0.65 17.66 3.78
N VAL A 447 -0.08 17.72 4.98
CA VAL A 447 1.13 16.95 5.29
C VAL A 447 0.74 15.53 5.68
N TYR A 448 1.43 14.50 5.22
CA TYR A 448 1.22 13.11 5.56
C TYR A 448 2.49 12.54 6.18
N ILE A 449 2.36 11.71 7.20
CA ILE A 449 3.46 11.07 7.90
C ILE A 449 3.34 9.56 7.70
N ILE A 450 4.32 8.94 7.05
CA ILE A 450 4.40 7.50 6.87
C ILE A 450 5.63 6.99 7.62
N GLY A 451 5.43 6.22 8.68
CA GLY A 451 6.50 5.55 9.41
C GLY A 451 6.68 4.10 8.96
N THR A 452 7.88 3.55 9.05
CA THR A 452 8.11 2.10 9.07
C THR A 452 8.64 1.68 10.44
N MET A 453 8.25 0.49 10.89
CA MET A 453 8.61 -0.01 12.21
C MET A 453 8.94 -1.51 12.15
N ASN A 454 10.18 -1.89 12.43
CA ASN A 454 10.51 -3.29 12.70
C ASN A 454 10.08 -3.66 14.12
N THR A 455 9.40 -4.79 14.28
CA THR A 455 8.92 -5.24 15.60
C THR A 455 9.82 -6.29 16.25
N ALA A 456 10.75 -6.89 15.50
CA ALA A 456 11.64 -7.93 16.02
C ALA A 456 12.82 -7.39 16.86
N ASP A 457 13.24 -6.13 16.68
CA ASP A 457 14.48 -5.65 17.31
C ASP A 457 14.30 -5.42 18.82
N ARG A 458 15.14 -6.07 19.63
CA ARG A 458 15.07 -5.98 21.10
C ARG A 458 15.55 -4.63 21.67
N SER A 459 16.22 -3.81 20.84
CA SER A 459 16.89 -2.55 21.23
C SER A 459 16.05 -1.29 20.99
N ILE A 460 14.77 -1.46 20.67
CA ILE A 460 13.85 -0.40 20.27
C ILE A 460 13.28 0.35 21.49
N THR A 461 13.13 1.67 21.36
CA THR A 461 12.32 2.48 22.28
C THR A 461 10.85 2.18 22.06
N SER A 462 10.13 1.78 23.10
CA SER A 462 8.67 1.58 23.01
C SER A 462 7.98 2.88 22.59
N LEU A 463 7.18 2.84 21.52
CA LEU A 463 6.35 3.97 21.11
C LEU A 463 5.34 4.31 22.22
N ASP A 464 5.39 5.56 22.69
CA ASP A 464 4.49 6.09 23.71
C ASP A 464 3.03 5.94 23.28
N THR A 465 2.15 5.57 24.22
CA THR A 465 0.69 5.50 24.06
C THR A 465 0.12 6.78 23.43
N ALA A 466 0.68 7.94 23.78
CA ALA A 466 0.30 9.22 23.21
C ALA A 466 0.59 9.32 21.70
N LEU A 467 1.67 8.70 21.21
CA LEU A 467 1.95 8.61 19.78
C LEU A 467 1.05 7.56 19.14
N ARG A 468 0.86 6.40 19.78
CA ARG A 468 0.03 5.33 19.21
C ARG A 468 -1.38 5.77 18.86
N ARG A 469 -2.02 6.62 19.67
CA ARG A 469 -3.37 7.15 19.37
C ARG A 469 -3.43 8.15 18.19
N ARG A 470 -2.29 8.58 17.66
CA ARG A 470 -2.18 9.60 16.60
C ARG A 470 -1.72 9.04 15.26
N PHE A 471 -1.35 7.77 15.23
CA PHE A 471 -0.97 7.03 14.03
C PHE A 471 -1.95 5.87 13.83
N GLU A 472 -2.30 5.61 12.59
CA GLU A 472 -2.90 4.35 12.18
C GLU A 472 -1.79 3.31 11.99
N PHE A 473 -1.93 2.14 12.60
CA PHE A 473 -0.95 1.06 12.51
C PHE A 473 -1.41 0.05 11.46
N VAL A 474 -0.63 -0.08 10.40
CA VAL A 474 -0.89 -1.01 9.29
C VAL A 474 0.11 -2.15 9.39
N GLU A 475 -0.40 -3.33 9.68
CA GLU A 475 0.41 -4.53 9.84
C GLU A 475 0.85 -5.10 8.49
N MET A 476 2.11 -5.54 8.44
CA MET A 476 2.74 -6.17 7.28
C MET A 476 3.42 -7.47 7.70
N MET A 477 2.65 -8.55 7.69
CA MET A 477 3.13 -9.91 7.96
C MET A 477 3.84 -10.52 6.74
N PRO A 478 4.69 -11.54 6.95
CA PRO A 478 5.23 -12.32 5.85
C PRO A 478 4.11 -12.92 4.98
N ASN A 479 4.12 -12.56 3.70
CA ASN A 479 3.25 -13.15 2.70
C ASN A 479 4.01 -14.17 1.85
N SER A 480 3.66 -15.46 1.96
CA SER A 480 4.25 -16.54 1.15
C SER A 480 3.81 -16.50 -0.31
N ASP A 481 2.62 -15.97 -0.60
CA ASP A 481 2.04 -16.01 -1.95
C ASP A 481 2.85 -15.16 -2.94
N LEU A 482 3.63 -14.20 -2.44
CA LEU A 482 4.57 -13.42 -3.26
C LEU A 482 5.75 -14.24 -3.80
N LEU A 483 5.92 -15.47 -3.32
CA LEU A 483 6.93 -16.42 -3.78
C LEU A 483 6.39 -17.40 -4.82
N ASN A 484 5.10 -17.33 -5.19
CA ASN A 484 4.46 -18.23 -6.18
C ASN A 484 5.18 -18.25 -7.52
N ASN A 485 5.71 -17.10 -7.94
CA ASN A 485 6.38 -16.95 -9.22
C ASN A 485 7.91 -16.97 -9.09
N VAL A 486 8.45 -17.41 -7.94
CA VAL A 486 9.90 -17.48 -7.68
C VAL A 486 10.34 -18.95 -7.68
N PHE A 487 11.04 -19.36 -8.73
CA PHE A 487 11.45 -20.74 -8.93
C PHE A 487 12.91 -20.95 -8.52
N ILE A 488 13.22 -22.11 -7.94
CA ILE A 488 14.61 -22.48 -7.64
C ILE A 488 15.23 -23.19 -8.86
N CYS A 489 16.45 -22.82 -9.22
CA CYS A 489 17.19 -23.44 -10.33
C CYS A 489 18.60 -23.87 -9.94
N LYS A 490 19.27 -24.59 -10.85
CA LYS A 490 20.72 -24.86 -10.76
C LYS A 490 21.50 -23.59 -11.12
N ASP A 491 22.76 -23.52 -10.69
CA ASP A 491 23.63 -22.42 -11.07
C ASP A 491 24.01 -22.52 -12.55
N VAL A 492 23.85 -21.43 -13.30
CA VAL A 492 24.34 -21.29 -14.67
C VAL A 492 24.98 -19.92 -14.88
N GLU A 493 25.75 -19.79 -15.97
CA GLU A 493 26.45 -18.55 -16.29
C GLU A 493 25.52 -17.48 -16.84
N ASN A 494 24.53 -17.83 -17.68
CA ASN A 494 23.53 -16.88 -18.15
C ASN A 494 22.09 -17.45 -18.11
N PRO A 495 21.33 -17.13 -17.04
CA PRO A 495 19.93 -17.51 -16.87
C PRO A 495 19.02 -17.25 -18.06
N ASN A 496 19.31 -16.22 -18.86
CA ASN A 496 18.47 -15.80 -20.00
C ASN A 496 18.88 -16.46 -21.33
N GLU A 497 20.01 -17.16 -21.39
CA GLU A 497 20.55 -17.74 -22.64
C GLU A 497 20.74 -19.26 -22.55
N ASP A 498 20.81 -19.85 -21.36
CA ASP A 498 20.97 -21.29 -21.17
C ASP A 498 19.61 -22.04 -21.22
N GLU A 499 19.37 -22.83 -22.27
CA GLU A 499 18.15 -23.64 -22.44
C GLU A 499 18.00 -24.76 -21.37
N ASP A 500 19.10 -25.18 -20.73
CA ASP A 500 19.13 -26.22 -19.66
C ASP A 500 19.01 -25.64 -18.23
N TYR A 501 18.71 -24.34 -18.10
CA TYR A 501 18.73 -23.60 -16.83
C TYR A 501 17.72 -24.10 -15.79
N LEU A 502 16.54 -24.48 -16.29
CA LEU A 502 15.53 -25.19 -15.54
C LEU A 502 15.66 -26.66 -15.95
N GLY A 503 16.18 -27.52 -15.07
CA GLY A 503 16.32 -28.95 -15.37
C GLY A 503 14.97 -29.58 -15.74
N ASP A 504 14.96 -30.76 -16.36
CA ASP A 504 13.73 -31.48 -16.72
C ASP A 504 12.73 -31.63 -15.56
N ASP A 505 13.21 -31.56 -14.31
CA ASP A 505 12.42 -31.56 -13.08
C ASP A 505 11.60 -30.27 -12.85
N ALA A 506 11.97 -29.13 -13.43
CA ALA A 506 11.23 -27.86 -13.32
C ALA A 506 9.90 -27.87 -14.08
N LYS A 507 9.68 -28.86 -14.95
CA LYS A 507 8.38 -29.14 -15.57
C LYS A 507 7.39 -29.80 -14.60
N THR A 508 7.80 -30.13 -13.37
CA THR A 508 6.92 -30.67 -12.34
C THR A 508 6.46 -29.57 -11.39
N GLU A 509 5.18 -29.63 -11.00
CA GLU A 509 4.42 -28.69 -10.15
C GLU A 509 5.06 -28.38 -8.77
N GLY A 510 6.22 -28.94 -8.42
CA GLY A 510 6.81 -28.89 -7.08
C GLY A 510 7.84 -27.77 -6.81
N TYR A 511 8.41 -27.10 -7.81
CA TYR A 511 9.52 -26.14 -7.56
C TYR A 511 9.07 -24.70 -7.20
N ALA A 512 7.88 -24.27 -7.64
CA ALA A 512 7.30 -22.97 -7.28
C ALA A 512 6.94 -22.90 -5.78
N GLU A 513 6.54 -24.04 -5.20
CA GLU A 513 6.05 -24.11 -3.82
C GLU A 513 7.17 -24.27 -2.79
N ILE A 514 8.41 -24.61 -3.20
CA ILE A 514 9.49 -24.90 -2.25
C ILE A 514 9.75 -23.71 -1.32
N LEU A 515 9.90 -22.51 -1.87
CA LEU A 515 10.17 -21.31 -1.07
C LEU A 515 8.99 -20.93 -0.19
N GLN A 516 7.76 -21.13 -0.68
CA GLN A 516 6.54 -20.91 0.10
C GLN A 516 6.49 -21.86 1.30
N ASN A 517 6.67 -23.16 1.05
CA ASN A 517 6.62 -24.19 2.07
C ASN A 517 7.74 -24.04 3.11
N ILE A 518 8.94 -23.64 2.68
CA ILE A 518 10.04 -23.27 3.59
C ILE A 518 9.63 -22.10 4.47
N LEU A 519 9.16 -20.99 3.88
CA LEU A 519 8.80 -19.79 4.62
C LEU A 519 7.67 -20.06 5.62
N ILE A 520 6.61 -20.76 5.19
CA ILE A 520 5.47 -21.13 6.02
C ILE A 520 5.95 -22.01 7.19
N SER A 521 6.77 -23.03 6.92
CA SER A 521 7.19 -23.98 7.95
C SER A 521 8.14 -23.36 8.97
N ILE A 522 9.12 -22.58 8.51
CA ILE A 522 10.02 -21.83 9.39
C ILE A 522 9.20 -20.85 10.25
N ASN A 523 8.30 -20.07 9.65
CA ASN A 523 7.53 -19.08 10.40
C ASN A 523 6.56 -19.69 11.40
N LYS A 524 5.90 -20.81 11.07
CA LYS A 524 5.06 -21.56 12.03
C LYS A 524 5.86 -22.00 13.25
N ARG A 525 7.09 -22.50 13.05
CA ARG A 525 7.97 -22.93 14.15
C ARG A 525 8.51 -21.75 14.95
N ILE A 526 8.90 -20.65 14.30
CA ILE A 526 9.33 -19.44 14.99
C ILE A 526 8.19 -18.85 15.83
N GLU A 527 6.98 -18.76 15.28
CA GLU A 527 5.83 -18.22 16.00
C GLU A 527 5.49 -19.06 17.24
N PHE A 528 5.59 -20.39 17.13
CA PHE A 528 5.38 -21.29 18.25
C PHE A 528 6.49 -21.20 19.32
N LEU A 529 7.76 -21.12 18.91
CA LEU A 529 8.91 -21.13 19.83
C LEU A 529 9.21 -19.75 20.42
N LEU A 530 8.82 -18.67 19.73
CA LEU A 530 9.04 -17.28 20.15
C LEU A 530 7.72 -16.51 20.09
N ASP A 531 7.47 -15.80 19.00
CA ASP A 531 6.27 -15.03 18.75
C ASP A 531 6.17 -14.66 17.26
N ARG A 532 5.01 -14.14 16.85
CA ARG A 532 4.75 -13.73 15.47
C ARG A 532 5.61 -12.55 14.99
N GLU A 533 6.11 -11.72 15.91
CA GLU A 533 6.88 -10.50 15.58
C GLU A 533 8.30 -10.84 15.10
N LYS A 534 8.78 -12.05 15.38
CA LYS A 534 10.09 -12.56 14.91
C LYS A 534 10.00 -13.43 13.66
N THR A 535 8.87 -13.45 12.96
CA THR A 535 8.76 -14.21 11.71
C THR A 535 9.70 -13.65 10.63
N ILE A 536 10.09 -14.46 9.67
CA ILE A 536 10.96 -14.09 8.55
C ILE A 536 10.08 -13.63 7.39
N GLY A 537 10.39 -12.49 6.77
CA GLY A 537 9.67 -12.00 5.60
C GLY A 537 10.11 -12.60 4.27
N HIS A 538 9.24 -12.55 3.26
CA HIS A 538 9.49 -13.07 1.90
C HIS A 538 10.64 -12.37 1.17
N ALA A 539 10.95 -11.11 1.51
CA ALA A 539 11.98 -10.34 0.80
C ALA A 539 13.37 -10.97 0.86
N PHE A 540 13.66 -11.78 1.89
CA PHE A 540 14.91 -12.55 1.98
C PHE A 540 15.13 -13.47 0.78
N PHE A 541 14.06 -14.04 0.22
CA PHE A 541 14.10 -14.93 -0.94
C PHE A 541 13.94 -14.19 -2.27
N MET A 542 13.29 -13.03 -2.26
CA MET A 542 13.07 -12.23 -3.48
C MET A 542 14.28 -11.39 -3.87
N SER A 543 15.10 -10.92 -2.92
CA SER A 543 16.14 -9.92 -3.20
C SER A 543 17.23 -10.38 -4.18
N GLU A 544 17.48 -11.69 -4.23
CA GLU A 544 18.49 -12.30 -5.11
C GLU A 544 17.85 -13.00 -6.32
N ALA A 545 16.52 -12.96 -6.44
CA ALA A 545 15.81 -13.58 -7.54
C ALA A 545 15.89 -12.68 -8.78
N VAL A 546 16.17 -13.28 -9.93
CA VAL A 546 16.34 -12.56 -11.20
C VAL A 546 15.06 -12.68 -12.01
N LYS A 547 14.54 -11.54 -12.49
CA LYS A 547 13.39 -11.50 -13.39
C LYS A 547 13.77 -12.11 -14.75
N PHE A 548 12.96 -13.03 -15.24
CA PHE A 548 13.18 -13.66 -16.56
C PHE A 548 12.55 -12.83 -17.69
N ASN A 549 13.20 -12.73 -18.85
CA ASN A 549 12.68 -11.98 -20.02
C ASN A 549 12.27 -12.93 -21.17
N LYS A 550 11.07 -12.70 -21.73
CA LYS A 550 10.34 -13.52 -22.71
C LYS A 550 11.07 -13.87 -24.02
N ASN A 551 12.19 -13.23 -24.33
CA ASN A 551 12.75 -13.29 -25.69
C ASN A 551 13.43 -14.62 -26.04
N ASN A 552 13.70 -15.52 -25.09
CA ASN A 552 14.48 -16.74 -25.33
C ASN A 552 13.82 -18.07 -24.91
N TRP A 553 12.57 -18.10 -24.40
CA TRP A 553 11.95 -19.39 -24.07
C TRP A 553 10.43 -19.43 -24.08
N ILE A 554 9.90 -20.63 -24.31
CA ILE A 554 8.46 -20.92 -24.33
C ILE A 554 7.96 -20.91 -22.88
N LYS A 555 7.19 -19.88 -22.57
CA LYS A 555 6.33 -19.79 -21.39
C LYS A 555 5.56 -21.12 -21.20
N PRO A 556 5.69 -21.85 -20.07
CA PRO A 556 4.68 -22.84 -19.67
C PRO A 556 3.31 -22.21 -19.82
N ASP A 557 2.44 -22.82 -20.62
CA ASP A 557 1.24 -22.20 -21.21
C ASP A 557 0.22 -21.63 -20.21
N GLU A 558 0.48 -21.68 -18.89
CA GLU A 558 -0.48 -21.49 -17.81
C GLU A 558 -0.34 -20.23 -16.93
N TYR A 559 0.79 -19.49 -16.90
CA TYR A 559 0.85 -18.33 -15.99
C TYR A 559 0.98 -16.98 -16.70
N GLU A 560 0.00 -16.08 -16.57
CA GLU A 560 -0.01 -14.76 -17.21
C GLU A 560 0.98 -13.72 -16.64
N GLU A 561 1.64 -14.02 -15.52
CA GLU A 561 2.44 -13.06 -14.73
C GLU A 561 3.96 -13.08 -15.00
N ASP A 562 4.68 -12.09 -14.48
CA ASP A 562 6.15 -12.04 -14.44
C ASP A 562 6.71 -13.12 -13.51
N TRP A 563 7.75 -13.87 -13.94
CA TRP A 563 8.41 -14.88 -13.10
C TRP A 563 9.87 -14.56 -12.82
N TYR A 564 10.35 -15.15 -11.75
CA TYR A 564 11.67 -14.93 -11.19
C TYR A 564 12.34 -16.26 -10.90
N VAL A 565 13.67 -16.26 -10.95
CA VAL A 565 14.47 -17.45 -10.67
C VAL A 565 15.53 -17.16 -9.62
N LEU A 566 15.67 -18.07 -8.65
CA LEU A 566 16.65 -18.03 -7.57
C LEU A 566 17.57 -19.25 -7.68
N SER A 567 18.86 -19.04 -7.94
CA SER A 567 19.79 -20.16 -8.05
C SER A 567 20.07 -20.82 -6.71
N ILE A 568 20.45 -22.10 -6.73
CA ILE A 568 20.78 -22.85 -5.52
C ILE A 568 21.96 -22.23 -4.75
N SER A 569 22.98 -21.68 -5.42
CA SER A 569 24.06 -20.95 -4.74
C SER A 569 23.56 -19.66 -4.07
N LYS A 570 22.57 -18.98 -4.66
CA LYS A 570 21.94 -17.81 -4.03
C LYS A 570 21.10 -18.21 -2.83
N LEU A 571 20.33 -19.30 -2.92
CA LEU A 571 19.59 -19.86 -1.78
C LEU A 571 20.53 -20.26 -0.62
N LYS A 572 21.64 -20.93 -0.94
CA LYS A 572 22.74 -21.22 0.00
C LYS A 572 23.22 -19.96 0.69
N SER A 573 23.54 -18.91 -0.07
CA SER A 573 24.01 -17.64 0.49
C SER A 573 22.96 -16.98 1.39
N ILE A 574 21.68 -17.05 1.02
CA ILE A 574 20.57 -16.55 1.85
C ILE A 574 20.54 -17.28 3.20
N PHE A 575 20.65 -18.61 3.21
CA PHE A 575 20.65 -19.35 4.47
C PHE A 575 21.90 -19.09 5.32
N GLN A 576 23.08 -19.17 4.72
CA GLN A 576 24.36 -19.01 5.43
C GLN A 576 24.58 -17.60 5.98
N ASN A 577 24.20 -16.57 5.21
CA ASN A 577 24.56 -15.19 5.51
C ASN A 577 23.41 -14.33 6.03
N LYS A 578 22.15 -14.78 5.87
CA LYS A 578 20.97 -13.99 6.27
C LYS A 578 20.08 -14.75 7.27
N ILE A 579 19.56 -15.93 6.91
CA ILE A 579 18.58 -16.65 7.75
C ILE A 579 19.22 -17.22 9.02
N ILE A 580 20.30 -17.98 8.92
CA ILE A 580 20.93 -18.60 10.10
C ILE A 580 21.46 -17.55 11.08
N PRO A 581 22.17 -16.49 10.64
CA PRO A 581 22.56 -15.41 11.54
C PRO A 581 21.37 -14.74 12.24
N LEU A 582 20.25 -14.54 11.53
CA LEU A 582 19.03 -14.00 12.13
C LEU A 582 18.44 -14.96 13.19
N LEU A 583 18.40 -16.25 12.91
CA LEU A 583 17.98 -17.27 13.88
C LEU A 583 18.92 -17.32 15.09
N GLN A 584 20.23 -17.14 14.90
CA GLN A 584 21.20 -17.04 16.01
C GLN A 584 20.92 -15.82 16.90
N GLU A 585 20.46 -14.71 16.34
CA GLU A 585 20.03 -13.54 17.12
C GLU A 585 18.73 -13.81 17.88
N TYR A 586 17.75 -14.46 17.24
CA TYR A 586 16.46 -14.80 17.84
C TYR A 586 16.60 -15.81 18.98
N PHE A 587 17.35 -16.89 18.74
CA PHE A 587 17.60 -18.01 19.64
C PHE A 587 19.01 -17.90 20.24
N TYR A 588 19.25 -16.81 20.98
CA TYR A 588 20.55 -16.52 21.56
C TYR A 588 21.10 -17.69 22.39
N ASN A 589 22.23 -18.26 21.93
CA ASN A 589 22.92 -19.43 22.50
C ASN A 589 22.11 -20.74 22.53
N ASP A 590 21.00 -20.85 21.80
CA ASP A 590 20.18 -22.06 21.75
C ASP A 590 20.07 -22.64 20.32
N TYR A 591 21.13 -23.34 19.93
CA TYR A 591 21.21 -23.98 18.61
C TYR A 591 20.28 -25.19 18.47
N ALA A 592 19.79 -25.77 19.58
CA ALA A 592 18.80 -26.83 19.53
C ALA A 592 17.48 -26.30 18.97
N LEU A 593 17.06 -25.10 19.40
CA LEU A 593 15.88 -24.43 18.86
C LEU A 593 16.06 -23.99 17.40
N ILE A 594 17.26 -23.54 17.02
CA ILE A 594 17.57 -23.24 15.60
C ILE A 594 17.44 -24.51 14.74
N SER A 595 17.99 -25.64 15.21
CA SER A 595 17.86 -26.94 14.55
C SER A 595 16.40 -27.36 14.42
N ALA A 596 15.61 -27.20 15.48
CA ALA A 596 14.18 -27.49 15.48
C ALA A 596 13.40 -26.63 14.48
N VAL A 597 13.70 -25.33 14.37
CA VAL A 597 13.10 -24.45 13.35
C VAL A 597 13.40 -24.95 11.93
N LEU A 598 14.61 -25.46 11.71
CA LEU A 598 15.06 -26.01 10.43
C LEU A 598 14.68 -27.50 10.24
N ASN A 599 13.86 -28.07 11.12
CA ASN A 599 13.44 -29.47 11.12
C ASN A 599 14.59 -30.48 11.17
N ASP A 600 15.67 -30.18 11.87
CA ASP A 600 16.86 -31.04 11.98
C ASP A 600 17.38 -31.49 10.60
N ASN A 601 17.29 -30.61 9.60
CA ASN A 601 17.65 -30.92 8.21
C ASN A 601 19.15 -31.15 7.96
N GLY A 602 20.00 -31.09 8.99
CA GLY A 602 21.45 -31.27 8.92
C GLY A 602 22.26 -29.98 8.75
N MET A 603 21.63 -28.80 8.65
CA MET A 603 22.37 -27.53 8.65
C MET A 603 23.00 -27.20 10.01
N ILE A 604 22.35 -27.65 11.09
CA ILE A 604 22.81 -27.55 12.47
C ILE A 604 22.96 -28.97 13.01
N GLU A 605 24.16 -29.34 13.43
CA GLU A 605 24.46 -30.71 13.86
C GLU A 605 25.00 -30.73 15.29
N LYS A 606 24.63 -31.76 16.05
CA LYS A 606 25.21 -32.02 17.37
C LYS A 606 26.68 -32.41 17.20
N CYS A 607 27.55 -31.77 17.98
CA CYS A 607 28.95 -32.12 18.04
C CYS A 607 29.12 -33.36 18.93
N GLU A 608 29.24 -34.55 18.33
CA GLU A 608 29.46 -35.81 19.06
C GLU A 608 30.90 -35.97 19.59
N LYS A 609 31.67 -34.89 19.70
CA LYS A 609 33.06 -35.00 20.17
C LYS A 609 33.09 -35.46 21.62
N ASP A 610 33.50 -36.71 21.81
CA ASP A 610 33.98 -37.28 23.07
C ASP A 610 35.28 -36.57 23.45
N ASP A 611 35.14 -35.35 23.99
CA ASP A 611 36.26 -34.43 24.13
C ASP A 611 37.05 -34.75 25.41
N LYS A 612 37.95 -35.73 25.31
CA LYS A 612 38.97 -36.08 26.33
C LYS A 612 39.76 -34.87 26.85
N TYR A 613 39.73 -33.74 26.13
CA TYR A 613 40.31 -32.47 26.54
C TYR A 613 39.45 -31.73 27.57
N LEU A 614 38.13 -31.68 27.38
CA LEU A 614 37.17 -31.04 28.30
C LEU A 614 37.07 -31.79 29.63
N GLN A 615 37.29 -33.12 29.62
CA GLN A 615 37.41 -33.95 30.82
C GLN A 615 38.59 -33.55 31.75
N LYS A 616 39.51 -32.69 31.30
CA LYS A 616 40.66 -32.18 32.09
C LYS A 616 40.40 -30.84 32.77
N ILE A 617 39.24 -30.23 32.57
CA ILE A 617 38.87 -28.98 33.24
C ILE A 617 38.68 -29.29 34.73
N LYS A 618 39.51 -28.69 35.59
CA LYS A 618 39.35 -28.80 37.05
C LYS A 618 38.05 -28.07 37.44
N ASN A 619 37.21 -28.72 38.25
CA ASN A 619 35.87 -28.29 38.68
C ASN A 619 34.75 -28.46 37.64
N LEU A 620 34.83 -29.46 36.76
CA LEU A 620 33.72 -29.82 35.87
C LEU A 620 32.45 -30.26 36.65
N ASP A 621 32.59 -30.69 37.91
CA ASP A 621 31.46 -31.06 38.78
C ASP A 621 30.49 -29.89 39.09
N ASN A 622 30.93 -28.64 38.86
CA ASN A 622 30.10 -27.43 39.00
C ASN A 622 29.63 -26.87 37.64
N VAL A 623 29.93 -27.56 36.54
CA VAL A 623 29.55 -27.17 35.18
C VAL A 623 28.56 -28.22 34.67
N ASP A 624 27.44 -27.75 34.12
CA ASP A 624 26.36 -28.60 33.60
C ASP A 624 26.91 -29.62 32.59
N SER A 625 27.02 -30.88 33.00
CA SER A 625 27.69 -31.96 32.28
C SER A 625 26.89 -32.48 31.07
N GLU A 626 25.66 -32.02 30.91
CA GLU A 626 24.73 -32.38 29.83
C GLU A 626 24.73 -31.37 28.66
N LYS A 627 25.59 -30.35 28.69
CA LYS A 627 25.59 -29.30 27.67
C LYS A 627 26.01 -29.83 26.29
N ILE A 628 25.03 -30.01 25.41
CA ILE A 628 25.24 -30.41 24.01
C ILE A 628 25.79 -29.21 23.22
N ILE A 629 26.94 -29.40 22.58
CA ILE A 629 27.52 -28.42 21.67
C ILE A 629 26.96 -28.68 20.27
N TYR A 630 26.56 -27.63 19.56
CA TYR A 630 26.11 -27.70 18.18
C TYR A 630 27.09 -26.98 17.27
N ASN A 631 27.23 -27.45 16.03
CA ASN A 631 27.98 -26.80 14.97
C ASN A 631 27.07 -26.47 13.81
N ILE A 632 27.30 -25.32 13.17
CA ILE A 632 26.77 -25.03 11.85
C ILE A 632 27.64 -25.79 10.84
N ALA A 633 27.01 -26.48 9.90
CA ALA A 633 27.74 -27.16 8.83
C ALA A 633 28.68 -26.17 8.09
N SER A 634 29.91 -26.61 7.81
CA SER A 634 30.89 -25.77 7.11
C SER A 634 30.35 -25.25 5.80
N PHE A 635 30.76 -24.05 5.38
CA PHE A 635 30.16 -23.39 4.22
C PHE A 635 30.39 -24.14 2.90
N ASP A 636 31.42 -24.99 2.85
CA ASP A 636 31.75 -25.86 1.72
C ASP A 636 31.09 -27.24 1.77
N ASN A 637 30.32 -27.52 2.82
CA ASN A 637 29.61 -28.79 2.95
C ASN A 637 28.60 -28.97 1.79
N LYS A 638 28.53 -30.19 1.25
CA LYS A 638 27.66 -30.55 0.13
C LYS A 638 26.18 -30.36 0.44
N ILE A 639 25.77 -30.41 1.72
CA ILE A 639 24.37 -30.23 2.14
C ILE A 639 23.78 -28.90 1.63
N TRP A 640 24.60 -27.85 1.50
CA TRP A 640 24.14 -26.53 1.08
C TRP A 640 23.76 -26.46 -0.40
N ASN A 641 24.27 -27.39 -1.20
CA ASN A 641 23.99 -27.48 -2.64
C ASN A 641 22.90 -28.53 -2.94
N ASP A 642 22.44 -29.27 -1.94
CA ASP A 642 21.40 -30.28 -2.09
C ASP A 642 20.02 -29.67 -1.81
N ILE A 643 19.16 -29.65 -2.83
CA ILE A 643 17.79 -29.14 -2.71
C ILE A 643 16.98 -29.92 -1.66
N LYS A 644 17.26 -31.21 -1.46
CA LYS A 644 16.56 -32.05 -0.49
C LYS A 644 16.75 -31.57 0.94
N THR A 645 17.92 -31.00 1.27
CA THR A 645 18.18 -30.37 2.57
C THR A 645 17.19 -29.25 2.87
N TYR A 646 16.81 -28.47 1.86
CA TYR A 646 15.83 -27.39 2.00
C TYR A 646 14.40 -27.93 2.03
N GLN A 647 14.09 -28.95 1.23
CA GLN A 647 12.77 -29.61 1.24
C GLN A 647 12.47 -30.31 2.57
N ALA A 648 13.50 -30.87 3.23
CA ALA A 648 13.40 -31.47 4.55
C ALA A 648 12.88 -30.49 5.61
N ILE A 649 12.97 -29.17 5.39
CA ILE A 649 12.42 -28.16 6.30
C ILE A 649 10.90 -28.30 6.43
N TYR A 650 10.17 -28.69 5.37
CA TYR A 650 8.70 -28.80 5.39
C TYR A 650 8.17 -30.23 5.18
N ASN A 651 9.04 -31.19 4.86
CA ASN A 651 8.66 -32.59 4.72
C ASN A 651 8.78 -33.33 6.07
N ASP A 652 7.69 -33.35 6.84
CA ASP A 652 7.65 -33.98 8.17
C ASP A 652 7.75 -35.52 8.15
N GLY A 653 7.55 -36.15 6.98
CA GLY A 653 7.45 -37.61 6.83
C GLY A 653 8.76 -38.41 6.80
N GLU A 654 9.91 -37.81 6.44
CA GLU A 654 11.18 -38.56 6.35
C GLU A 654 11.94 -38.62 7.69
N ASN A 655 11.79 -37.62 8.57
CA ASN A 655 12.53 -37.53 9.83
C ASN A 655 11.96 -38.38 10.99
N GLN A 656 10.70 -38.84 10.92
CA GLN A 656 10.17 -39.81 11.89
C GLN A 656 10.98 -41.12 11.90
N SER A 657 11.57 -41.49 10.75
CA SER A 657 12.39 -42.70 10.64
C SER A 657 13.76 -42.63 11.35
N LYS A 658 14.22 -41.43 11.73
CA LYS A 658 15.46 -41.23 12.52
C LYS A 658 15.19 -41.20 14.02
N ASN A 659 14.06 -40.63 14.45
CA ASN A 659 13.70 -40.57 15.88
C ASN A 659 13.18 -41.90 16.44
N ASP A 660 12.64 -42.79 15.61
CA ASP A 660 12.25 -44.16 16.02
C ASP A 660 13.42 -45.15 16.11
N LYS A 661 14.67 -44.68 15.91
CA LYS A 661 15.91 -45.50 16.00
C LYS A 661 16.92 -45.02 17.04
N GLN A 662 16.54 -44.14 17.97
CA GLN A 662 17.35 -43.80 19.15
C GLN A 662 16.84 -44.48 20.41
#